data_AF-A0A8S1ABC7-F1
#
_entry.id   AF-A0A8S1ABC7-F1
#
_cell.length_a   1.000
_cell.length_b   1.000
_cell.length_c   1.000
_cell.angle_alpha   90.00
_cell.angle_beta   90.00
_cell.angle_gamma   90.00
#
_symmetry.space_group_name_H-M   'P 1'
#
loop_
_entity.id
_entity.type
_entity.pdbx_description
1 polymer ?
#
loop_
_entity_poly.entity_id
_entity_poly.type
_entity_poly.pdbx_seq_one_letter_code
_entity_poly.pdbx_strand_id
1 'polypeptide(L)'
;MTEFCSRDLTSIRLKEPSSNLPDVVIASAYLPGDADIPTPELAALAHHCEREGLELIISADTNAHHALWGSRSNNRRGEEFVSFLLSTNLNIINVGSEPTFVTSRAQTIIDLTLASEHASQHISNWHVSNEASCSDHRWIKFNFEMKLKLPDPRRNPRTMDRKRYEHLTAENLRSINPTYATGTVKDIDSHVVNLTQTLIDCFEQTCPLSTPRTGPQNKHQWWGPELERLRRKVRKLFNKAKNSRLDQHWDAYTRARQQYKKRIRTRKTECWRNFCTNIENNNQANRVKSILCSRGEHNLGSLKKPDGKYTKTDSEASELLLKTHFPGCRISDVMEKWEDRWENPPDDTDWDTARKVVTHDKLRWAINSFLPFKAPGLDGVFPGLLRWCDTTLLDHLIKIYRGCLAHQYIPLKWREVKVVFIPKPGKGDYTQPKSHRPISLTSFLLKVLERLIDREIRETALVSHPLHLNQHAYSMGKSTESALHRVVSYIEDNLNHQRSTLATFIDIEGAFDKTNFTSISQALSRHGVDSTISGWIDSMLRYRAIQFTVSEVTRGVVARGCPQGGVLSPLLWNIVVDELIAQLNDQRFLTIGYADDLTILISAPFESITCDQMRLALKIVEQWCAAHNLTVNPSKTEMIMFTNKRSLGNLRLPKLFGTQLTLTKEVKYLGVILDSKLLWNKHLDEKLNKACIIFCQCKRLLGKSWGLSPKITLWLYRTVIRPIITYGAVVWWQRTELSTVINKLQQFQRLPCSAVTGCMRTTPTAALEVALGLPPLDLFIQQEAAMAIIRLKHLGLWHKREGSHSKLWDQLVEYEPLIAAPCDRIPKHHIFTRRYYIQIHGNDRDQSGINEVRIYTDGSKTRSGTGAGVFSQDLNINISLALGQHSSIFQCECVAITYAATTAMSRGIKDYNIRIISDSMAVLKALEGNTMTSGVVLECHQALEQLAIFNGVLLQWIKGHSNSHGNDAADELARRGSATPTSGPTPLLPISFNQIRCWVRQRTCEAHNRRWKNSPGCRQSKLVLNQVTPRLTCRLISLSRPEIKMVVGTITGHLALNRQLFIVNATDSPLCRGCLEAEETAAHVVLECEGVAPQRANIIPDIKSLLEACERPRRLLRFWKELGWLT
;
A
#
# COMPACT_ATOMS: atom_id res chain seq x y z
N MET A 1 -27.82 7.13 22.58
CA MET A 1 -27.18 6.03 23.35
C MET A 1 -25.92 6.47 24.08
N THR A 2 -24.90 7.01 23.39
CA THR A 2 -23.67 7.51 24.06
C THR A 2 -23.93 8.64 25.07
N GLU A 3 -25.03 9.39 24.93
CA GLU A 3 -25.47 10.42 25.89
C GLU A 3 -25.98 9.84 27.23
N PHE A 4 -26.33 8.55 27.27
CA PHE A 4 -26.78 7.83 28.47
C PHE A 4 -25.66 6.97 29.07
N CYS A 5 -24.43 7.07 28.54
CA CYS A 5 -23.28 6.38 29.09
C CYS A 5 -22.55 7.29 30.08
N SER A 6 -22.39 6.83 31.31
CA SER A 6 -21.61 7.48 32.37
C SER A 6 -20.48 6.56 32.83
N ARG A 7 -19.80 6.93 33.92
CA ARG A 7 -18.83 6.05 34.59
C ARG A 7 -19.46 4.73 35.04
N ASP A 8 -20.72 4.79 35.48
CA ASP A 8 -21.40 3.69 36.18
C ASP A 8 -22.59 3.12 35.39
N LEU A 9 -22.94 3.70 34.24
CA LEU A 9 -23.95 3.19 33.31
C LEU A 9 -23.36 3.09 31.90
N THR A 10 -23.45 1.93 31.26
CA THR A 10 -23.09 1.76 29.84
C THR A 10 -24.22 1.09 29.11
N SER A 11 -24.68 1.70 28.01
CA SER A 11 -25.73 1.13 27.16
C SER A 11 -25.25 0.95 25.72
N ILE A 12 -25.74 -0.11 25.09
CA ILE A 12 -25.58 -0.38 23.66
C ILE A 12 -26.94 -0.67 23.05
N ARG A 13 -27.17 -0.23 21.82
CA ARG A 13 -28.40 -0.53 21.06
C ARG A 13 -28.07 -1.58 20.02
N LEU A 14 -28.77 -2.71 20.06
CA LEU A 14 -28.75 -3.76 19.06
C LEU A 14 -29.83 -3.45 18.04
N LYS A 15 -29.41 -3.22 16.80
CA LYS A 15 -30.31 -3.04 15.66
C LYS A 15 -30.50 -4.36 14.95
N GLU A 16 -31.73 -4.84 14.81
CA GLU A 16 -32.04 -5.98 13.96
C GLU A 16 -32.46 -5.49 12.56
N PRO A 17 -31.84 -5.98 11.47
CA PRO A 17 -32.22 -5.54 10.12
C PRO A 17 -33.58 -6.06 9.65
N SER A 18 -34.12 -7.12 10.28
CA SER A 18 -35.36 -7.78 9.84
C SER A 18 -35.90 -8.81 10.86
N SER A 19 -36.68 -8.41 11.88
CA SER A 19 -37.74 -9.25 12.50
C SER A 19 -38.64 -8.48 13.50
N ASN A 20 -39.67 -9.15 14.03
CA ASN A 20 -40.84 -8.67 14.81
C ASN A 20 -40.55 -8.03 16.19
N LEU A 21 -39.30 -7.76 16.55
CA LEU A 21 -38.91 -7.15 17.83
C LEU A 21 -38.36 -5.73 17.57
N PRO A 22 -38.75 -4.72 18.37
CA PRO A 22 -38.11 -3.41 18.32
C PRO A 22 -36.61 -3.51 18.65
N ASP A 23 -35.85 -2.49 18.27
CA ASP A 23 -34.43 -2.37 18.63
C ASP A 23 -34.23 -2.57 20.15
N VAL A 24 -33.31 -3.47 20.50
CA VAL A 24 -33.06 -3.85 21.90
C VAL A 24 -31.86 -3.07 22.44
N VAL A 25 -32.07 -2.31 23.50
CA VAL A 25 -31.03 -1.67 24.28
C VAL A 25 -30.58 -2.61 25.40
N ILE A 26 -29.29 -2.92 25.44
CA ILE A 26 -28.68 -3.66 26.55
C ILE A 26 -27.84 -2.69 27.37
N ALA A 27 -28.09 -2.64 28.67
CA ALA A 27 -27.41 -1.78 29.61
C ALA A 27 -26.79 -2.55 30.77
N SER A 28 -25.61 -2.10 31.21
CA SER A 28 -24.99 -2.52 32.47
C SER A 28 -24.92 -1.32 33.38
N ALA A 29 -25.45 -1.47 34.60
CA ALA A 29 -25.53 -0.40 35.59
C ALA A 29 -24.85 -0.81 36.91
N TYR A 30 -24.09 0.10 37.49
CA TYR A 30 -23.60 0.01 38.86
C TYR A 30 -24.25 1.15 39.64
N LEU A 31 -24.95 0.83 40.74
CA LEU A 31 -25.58 1.82 41.61
C LEU A 31 -24.81 1.82 42.95
N PRO A 32 -23.90 2.78 43.17
CA PRO A 32 -23.14 2.86 44.41
C PRO A 32 -24.06 2.91 45.64
N GLY A 33 -23.67 2.22 46.72
CA GLY A 33 -24.50 2.12 47.94
C GLY A 33 -24.75 3.44 48.66
N ASP A 34 -23.96 4.46 48.36
CA ASP A 34 -23.99 5.84 48.88
C ASP A 34 -24.67 6.86 47.93
N ALA A 35 -25.06 6.47 46.71
CA ALA A 35 -25.72 7.34 45.73
C ALA A 35 -27.25 7.21 45.73
N ASP A 36 -28.01 8.20 45.29
CA ASP A 36 -29.49 8.09 45.20
C ASP A 36 -29.94 6.94 44.26
N ILE A 37 -31.13 6.37 44.50
CA ILE A 37 -31.69 5.26 43.72
C ILE A 37 -33.12 5.58 43.25
N PRO A 38 -33.45 5.43 41.95
CA PRO A 38 -32.54 5.17 40.82
C PRO A 38 -31.58 6.35 40.58
N THR A 39 -30.45 6.09 39.92
CA THR A 39 -29.59 7.19 39.46
C THR A 39 -30.29 7.99 38.35
N PRO A 40 -30.07 9.32 38.25
CA PRO A 40 -30.68 10.15 37.20
C PRO A 40 -30.43 9.62 35.79
N GLU A 41 -29.26 9.04 35.54
CA GLU A 41 -28.89 8.48 34.25
C GLU A 41 -29.66 7.20 33.92
N LEU A 42 -29.88 6.33 34.91
CA LEU A 42 -30.65 5.09 34.73
C LEU A 42 -32.13 5.43 34.49
N ALA A 43 -32.67 6.38 35.26
CA ALA A 43 -34.02 6.87 35.06
C ALA A 43 -34.17 7.49 33.66
N ALA A 44 -33.25 8.37 33.24
CA ALA A 44 -33.29 8.97 31.91
C ALA A 44 -33.22 7.94 30.78
N LEU A 45 -32.42 6.88 30.93
CA LEU A 45 -32.33 5.80 29.95
C LEU A 45 -33.65 5.00 29.85
N ALA A 46 -34.24 4.62 31.00
CA ALA A 46 -35.50 3.88 31.03
C ALA A 46 -36.63 4.67 30.35
N HIS A 47 -36.82 5.94 30.73
CA HIS A 47 -37.83 6.82 30.13
C HIS A 47 -37.56 7.09 28.65
N HIS A 48 -36.29 7.16 28.23
CA HIS A 48 -35.96 7.31 26.82
C HIS A 48 -36.35 6.07 26.01
N CYS A 49 -36.03 4.88 26.49
CA CYS A 49 -36.42 3.64 25.82
C CYS A 49 -37.94 3.51 25.72
N GLU A 50 -38.68 3.83 26.78
CA GLU A 50 -40.15 3.84 26.76
C GLU A 50 -40.72 4.82 25.74
N ARG A 51 -40.22 6.07 25.73
CA ARG A 51 -40.69 7.10 24.80
C ARG A 51 -40.43 6.74 23.34
N GLU A 52 -39.31 6.08 23.06
CA GLU A 52 -38.90 5.70 21.71
C GLU A 52 -39.39 4.30 21.29
N GLY A 53 -40.15 3.60 22.15
CA GLY A 53 -40.64 2.24 21.89
C GLY A 53 -39.52 1.21 21.74
N LEU A 54 -38.41 1.38 22.46
CA LEU A 54 -37.26 0.49 22.45
C LEU A 54 -37.37 -0.55 23.56
N GLU A 55 -36.98 -1.77 23.25
CA GLU A 55 -36.84 -2.81 24.26
C GLU A 55 -35.57 -2.56 25.09
N LEU A 56 -35.60 -2.84 26.39
CA LEU A 56 -34.51 -2.54 27.31
C LEU A 56 -34.22 -3.75 28.20
N ILE A 57 -32.96 -4.19 28.25
CA ILE A 57 -32.46 -5.20 29.18
C ILE A 57 -31.34 -4.58 30.00
N ILE A 58 -31.50 -4.55 31.32
CA ILE A 58 -30.52 -4.00 32.25
C ILE A 58 -29.98 -5.12 33.14
N SER A 59 -28.67 -5.24 33.25
CA SER A 59 -28.01 -5.97 34.34
C SER A 59 -27.39 -4.96 35.31
N ALA A 60 -27.93 -4.88 36.52
CA ALA A 60 -27.59 -3.87 37.50
C ALA A 60 -27.06 -4.48 38.81
N ASP A 61 -25.95 -3.96 39.33
CA ASP A 61 -25.58 -4.14 40.74
C ASP A 61 -26.17 -2.95 41.53
N THR A 62 -27.27 -3.21 42.23
CA THR A 62 -28.14 -2.15 42.77
C THR A 62 -27.82 -1.76 44.21
N ASN A 63 -27.06 -2.60 44.92
CA ASN A 63 -26.90 -2.51 46.38
C ASN A 63 -28.24 -2.40 47.15
N ALA A 64 -29.34 -2.83 46.54
CA ALA A 64 -30.70 -2.67 47.05
C ALA A 64 -31.26 -4.04 47.50
N HIS A 65 -31.88 -4.06 48.68
CA HIS A 65 -32.40 -5.27 49.30
C HIS A 65 -33.92 -5.18 49.34
N HIS A 66 -34.61 -6.11 48.68
CA HIS A 66 -36.06 -6.19 48.73
C HIS A 66 -36.55 -7.64 48.52
N ALA A 67 -37.66 -8.00 49.16
CA ALA A 67 -38.28 -9.31 49.06
C ALA A 67 -38.71 -9.69 47.63
N LEU A 68 -39.07 -8.70 46.80
CA LEU A 68 -39.51 -8.90 45.40
C LEU A 68 -38.49 -9.61 44.51
N TRP A 69 -37.19 -9.48 44.80
CA TRP A 69 -36.11 -10.18 44.09
C TRP A 69 -35.39 -11.19 45.01
N GLY A 70 -36.09 -11.67 46.04
CA GLY A 70 -35.64 -12.80 46.87
C GLY A 70 -34.75 -12.45 48.06
N SER A 71 -34.50 -11.16 48.37
CA SER A 71 -33.75 -10.78 49.57
C SER A 71 -34.52 -11.11 50.86
N ARG A 72 -33.80 -11.43 51.94
CA ARG A 72 -34.40 -11.76 53.25
C ARG A 72 -34.87 -10.55 54.06
N SER A 73 -34.42 -9.36 53.69
CA SER A 73 -34.75 -8.10 54.35
C SER A 73 -34.98 -7.04 53.29
N ASN A 74 -35.81 -6.05 53.62
CA ASN A 74 -35.95 -4.84 52.84
C ASN A 74 -35.04 -3.77 53.42
N ASN A 75 -34.43 -2.95 52.56
CA ASN A 75 -33.81 -1.70 52.97
C ASN A 75 -34.49 -0.54 52.24
N ARG A 76 -34.33 0.68 52.77
CA ARG A 76 -34.92 1.90 52.20
C ARG A 76 -34.63 2.05 50.70
N ARG A 77 -33.39 1.74 50.27
CA ARG A 77 -32.99 1.74 48.85
C ARG A 77 -33.82 0.76 48.00
N GLY A 78 -34.11 -0.41 48.54
CA GLY A 78 -34.96 -1.42 47.90
C GLY A 78 -36.37 -0.92 47.70
N GLU A 79 -36.95 -0.26 48.70
CA GLU A 79 -38.30 0.33 48.62
C GLU A 79 -38.36 1.46 47.58
N GLU A 80 -37.40 2.39 47.62
CA GLU A 80 -37.28 3.48 46.65
C GLU A 80 -37.10 2.95 45.22
N PHE A 81 -36.29 1.90 45.03
CA PHE A 81 -36.11 1.29 43.72
C PHE A 81 -37.35 0.57 43.21
N VAL A 82 -38.12 -0.07 44.09
CA VAL A 82 -39.41 -0.69 43.72
C VAL A 82 -40.41 0.36 43.25
N SER A 83 -40.50 1.51 43.93
CA SER A 83 -41.33 2.62 43.47
C SER A 83 -40.95 3.09 42.07
N PHE A 84 -39.65 3.15 41.77
CA PHE A 84 -39.18 3.44 40.41
C PHE A 84 -39.56 2.36 39.40
N LEU A 85 -39.35 1.07 39.72
CA LEU A 85 -39.71 -0.01 38.80
C LEU A 85 -41.22 0.00 38.49
N LEU A 86 -42.08 0.24 39.48
CA LEU A 86 -43.53 0.38 39.31
C LEU A 86 -43.92 1.60 38.45
N SER A 87 -43.06 2.61 38.38
CA SER A 87 -43.29 3.79 37.52
C SER A 87 -42.79 3.61 36.08
N THR A 88 -42.17 2.47 35.75
CA THR A 88 -41.57 2.15 34.44
C THR A 88 -42.09 0.83 33.90
N ASN A 89 -41.86 0.55 32.62
CA ASN A 89 -42.19 -0.72 31.97
C ASN A 89 -41.12 -1.82 32.21
N LEU A 90 -40.37 -1.75 33.32
CA LEU A 90 -39.28 -2.67 33.61
C LEU A 90 -39.73 -3.79 34.56
N ASN A 91 -39.68 -5.02 34.06
CA ASN A 91 -39.96 -6.23 34.82
C ASN A 91 -38.68 -6.79 35.44
N ILE A 92 -38.81 -7.30 36.68
CA ILE A 92 -37.75 -8.03 37.37
C ILE A 92 -37.71 -9.45 36.82
N ILE A 93 -36.56 -9.86 36.27
CA ILE A 93 -36.35 -11.21 35.71
C ILE A 93 -35.72 -12.16 36.73
N ASN A 94 -35.24 -11.65 37.86
CA ASN A 94 -34.66 -12.47 38.92
C ASN A 94 -35.68 -13.48 39.46
N VAL A 95 -35.29 -14.75 39.51
CA VAL A 95 -36.12 -15.84 40.04
C VAL A 95 -35.42 -16.55 41.20
N GLY A 96 -36.13 -16.72 42.31
CA GLY A 96 -35.65 -17.47 43.48
C GLY A 96 -34.87 -16.61 44.50
N SER A 97 -34.27 -17.27 45.48
CA SER A 97 -33.61 -16.65 46.65
C SER A 97 -32.13 -17.00 46.78
N GLU A 98 -31.49 -17.39 45.66
CA GLU A 98 -30.05 -17.66 45.63
C GLU A 98 -29.24 -16.35 45.70
N PRO A 99 -28.27 -16.22 46.63
CA PRO A 99 -27.47 -15.00 46.77
C PRO A 99 -26.63 -14.78 45.53
N THR A 100 -26.62 -13.55 45.02
CA THR A 100 -25.78 -13.12 43.89
C THR A 100 -24.43 -12.60 44.37
N PHE A 101 -24.34 -12.02 45.56
CA PHE A 101 -23.09 -11.60 46.20
C PHE A 101 -22.77 -12.50 47.39
N VAL A 102 -21.55 -13.03 47.45
CA VAL A 102 -21.09 -13.99 48.48
C VAL A 102 -19.64 -13.69 48.88
N THR A 103 -19.45 -13.35 50.16
CA THR A 103 -18.14 -13.20 50.81
C THR A 103 -18.06 -14.10 52.05
N SER A 104 -16.93 -14.07 52.77
CA SER A 104 -16.81 -14.73 54.07
C SER A 104 -17.75 -14.14 55.12
N ARG A 105 -18.18 -12.88 54.97
CA ARG A 105 -18.95 -12.12 55.97
C ARG A 105 -20.42 -11.92 55.61
N ALA A 106 -20.77 -11.89 54.32
CA ALA A 106 -22.13 -11.56 53.87
C ALA A 106 -22.56 -12.38 52.64
N GLN A 107 -23.86 -12.65 52.54
CA GLN A 107 -24.53 -13.24 51.37
C GLN A 107 -25.80 -12.45 51.07
N THR A 108 -25.85 -11.77 49.92
CA THR A 108 -26.92 -10.82 49.58
C THR A 108 -27.36 -10.99 48.13
N ILE A 109 -28.56 -10.51 47.80
CA ILE A 109 -29.10 -10.47 46.43
C ILE A 109 -29.23 -9.01 46.03
N ILE A 110 -28.18 -8.51 45.39
CA ILE A 110 -28.04 -7.11 44.99
C ILE A 110 -27.85 -6.96 43.49
N ASP A 111 -27.63 -8.05 42.76
CA ASP A 111 -27.50 -8.04 41.30
C ASP A 111 -28.85 -8.37 40.65
N LEU A 112 -29.44 -7.40 39.94
CA LEU A 112 -30.75 -7.50 39.29
C LEU A 112 -30.63 -7.55 37.78
N THR A 113 -31.48 -8.36 37.16
CA THR A 113 -31.76 -8.36 35.72
C THR A 113 -33.15 -7.78 35.53
N LEU A 114 -33.23 -6.65 34.86
CA LEU A 114 -34.48 -5.98 34.50
C LEU A 114 -34.67 -6.09 33.00
N ALA A 115 -35.89 -6.31 32.53
CA ALA A 115 -36.19 -6.25 31.12
C ALA A 115 -37.54 -5.59 30.87
N SER A 116 -37.70 -4.89 29.75
CA SER A 116 -39.00 -4.43 29.28
C SER A 116 -39.96 -5.59 29.05
N GLU A 117 -41.26 -5.32 29.06
CA GLU A 117 -42.31 -6.34 29.00
C GLU A 117 -42.11 -7.33 27.83
N HIS A 118 -41.89 -6.86 26.61
CA HIS A 118 -41.75 -7.74 25.45
C HIS A 118 -40.39 -8.45 25.45
N ALA A 119 -39.28 -7.76 25.78
CA ALA A 119 -37.96 -8.38 25.95
C ALA A 119 -37.94 -9.49 27.01
N SER A 120 -38.72 -9.34 28.09
CA SER A 120 -38.81 -10.32 29.17
C SER A 120 -39.33 -11.67 28.69
N GLN A 121 -40.24 -11.69 27.70
CA GLN A 121 -40.79 -12.91 27.12
C GLN A 121 -39.77 -13.71 26.30
N HIS A 122 -38.71 -13.05 25.82
CA HIS A 122 -37.62 -13.66 25.05
C HIS A 122 -36.43 -14.08 25.92
N ILE A 123 -36.49 -13.83 27.23
CA ILE A 123 -35.49 -14.29 28.19
C ILE A 123 -35.91 -15.64 28.77
N SER A 124 -35.07 -16.66 28.60
CA SER A 124 -35.28 -18.00 29.15
C SER A 124 -34.09 -18.47 29.99
N ASN A 125 -34.27 -19.52 30.80
CA ASN A 125 -33.21 -20.14 31.62
C ASN A 125 -32.47 -19.17 32.56
N TRP A 126 -33.16 -18.17 33.11
CA TRP A 126 -32.57 -17.29 34.11
C TRP A 126 -32.21 -18.08 35.38
N HIS A 127 -30.96 -18.01 35.82
CA HIS A 127 -30.50 -18.61 37.07
C HIS A 127 -29.21 -17.98 37.60
N VAL A 128 -29.02 -18.03 38.92
CA VAL A 128 -27.72 -17.74 39.55
C VAL A 128 -26.82 -18.97 39.41
N SER A 129 -25.75 -18.85 38.63
CA SER A 129 -24.86 -19.95 38.33
C SER A 129 -24.13 -20.45 39.58
N ASN A 130 -24.05 -21.77 39.73
CA ASN A 130 -23.17 -22.47 40.69
C ASN A 130 -21.71 -22.57 40.17
N GLU A 131 -21.39 -21.88 39.08
CA GLU A 131 -20.04 -21.75 38.58
C GLU A 131 -19.28 -20.68 39.38
N ALA A 132 -18.02 -20.98 39.71
CA ALA A 132 -17.17 -20.00 40.37
C ALA A 132 -16.89 -18.83 39.40
N SER A 133 -17.52 -17.69 39.68
CA SER A 133 -17.35 -16.44 38.92
C SER A 133 -15.93 -15.89 39.00
N CYS A 134 -15.13 -16.36 39.96
CA CYS A 134 -13.88 -15.75 40.33
C CYS A 134 -14.08 -14.27 40.69
N SER A 135 -15.21 -13.93 41.32
CA SER A 135 -15.51 -12.69 42.06
C SER A 135 -16.25 -13.06 43.35
N ASP A 136 -16.45 -12.08 44.21
CA ASP A 136 -17.47 -12.02 45.26
C ASP A 136 -18.91 -12.02 44.71
N HIS A 137 -19.15 -11.44 43.54
CA HIS A 137 -20.40 -11.60 42.79
C HIS A 137 -20.43 -12.93 42.01
N ARG A 138 -21.58 -13.60 41.96
CA ARG A 138 -21.85 -14.83 41.19
C ARG A 138 -22.39 -14.47 39.81
N TRP A 139 -22.22 -15.38 38.86
CA TRP A 139 -22.76 -15.16 37.53
C TRP A 139 -24.26 -15.35 37.51
N ILE A 140 -24.98 -14.34 37.02
CA ILE A 140 -26.35 -14.51 36.54
C ILE A 140 -26.25 -14.95 35.07
N LYS A 141 -26.99 -16.00 34.72
CA LYS A 141 -27.05 -16.51 33.35
C LYS A 141 -28.50 -16.58 32.91
N PHE A 142 -28.76 -16.12 31.70
CA PHE A 142 -30.03 -16.27 31.00
C PHE A 142 -29.75 -16.37 29.50
N ASN A 143 -30.68 -16.95 28.76
CA ASN A 143 -30.66 -17.01 27.31
C ASN A 143 -31.58 -15.92 26.79
N PHE A 144 -31.10 -15.15 25.82
CA PHE A 144 -31.92 -14.21 25.07
C PHE A 144 -31.92 -14.68 23.62
N GLU A 145 -33.06 -15.20 23.15
CA GLU A 145 -33.15 -15.80 21.82
C GLU A 145 -33.41 -14.74 20.75
N MET A 146 -32.37 -14.41 19.98
CA MET A 146 -32.46 -13.63 18.74
C MET A 146 -32.04 -14.49 17.54
N LYS A 147 -32.80 -14.48 16.45
CA LYS A 147 -32.45 -15.19 15.22
C LYS A 147 -31.34 -14.46 14.47
N LEU A 148 -30.08 -14.81 14.74
CA LEU A 148 -28.94 -14.25 14.00
C LEU A 148 -28.86 -14.83 12.58
N LYS A 149 -28.82 -13.95 11.57
CA LYS A 149 -28.54 -14.34 10.18
C LYS A 149 -27.08 -14.80 10.06
N LEU A 150 -26.86 -16.06 9.66
CA LEU A 150 -25.52 -16.57 9.33
C LEU A 150 -24.91 -15.74 8.18
N PRO A 151 -23.58 -15.59 8.12
CA PRO A 151 -22.95 -14.89 7.01
C PRO A 151 -23.24 -15.62 5.70
N ASP A 152 -23.71 -14.86 4.70
CA ASP A 152 -24.04 -15.41 3.40
C ASP A 152 -22.84 -16.15 2.77
N PRO A 153 -23.06 -17.29 2.10
CA PRO A 153 -22.01 -17.98 1.36
C PRO A 153 -21.39 -17.06 0.30
N ARG A 154 -20.06 -17.15 0.11
CA ARG A 154 -19.33 -16.29 -0.84
C ARG A 154 -18.42 -17.12 -1.74
N ARG A 155 -18.26 -16.68 -2.99
CA ARG A 155 -17.30 -17.25 -3.94
C ARG A 155 -15.90 -16.68 -3.69
N ASN A 156 -14.86 -17.50 -3.79
CA ASN A 156 -13.47 -17.07 -3.70
C ASN A 156 -12.78 -17.17 -5.07
N PRO A 157 -12.62 -16.05 -5.82
CA PRO A 157 -12.00 -16.07 -7.14
C PRO A 157 -10.58 -16.67 -7.21
N ARG A 158 -9.89 -16.77 -6.06
CA ARG A 158 -8.52 -17.32 -6.01
C ARG A 158 -8.47 -18.84 -6.08
N THR A 159 -9.59 -19.52 -5.81
CA THR A 159 -9.71 -20.99 -5.82
C THR A 159 -10.43 -21.52 -7.07
N MET A 160 -10.74 -20.65 -8.02
CA MET A 160 -11.41 -20.99 -9.27
C MET A 160 -10.53 -21.89 -10.17
N ASP A 161 -11.14 -22.87 -10.84
CA ASP A 161 -10.49 -23.64 -11.89
C ASP A 161 -10.39 -22.81 -13.18
N ARG A 162 -9.18 -22.32 -13.48
CA ARG A 162 -8.93 -21.44 -14.63
C ARG A 162 -8.94 -22.15 -15.97
N LYS A 163 -8.46 -23.41 -16.03
CA LYS A 163 -8.41 -24.16 -17.29
C LYS A 163 -9.82 -24.52 -17.74
N ARG A 164 -10.65 -24.96 -16.79
CA ARG A 164 -12.06 -25.22 -17.05
C ARG A 164 -12.82 -23.96 -17.45
N TYR A 165 -12.52 -22.81 -16.80
CA TYR A 165 -13.10 -21.53 -17.17
C TYR A 165 -12.77 -21.12 -18.62
N GLU A 166 -11.49 -21.19 -18.99
CA GLU A 166 -11.03 -20.88 -20.35
C GLU A 166 -11.79 -21.70 -21.40
N HIS A 167 -11.85 -23.02 -21.22
CA HIS A 167 -12.54 -23.93 -22.14
C HIS A 167 -14.04 -23.66 -22.23
N LEU A 168 -14.72 -23.54 -21.09
CA LEU A 168 -16.17 -23.31 -21.04
C LEU A 168 -16.55 -21.96 -21.67
N THR A 169 -15.73 -20.93 -21.45
CA THR A 169 -15.94 -19.63 -22.11
C THR A 169 -15.72 -19.72 -23.61
N ALA A 170 -14.68 -20.40 -24.09
CA ALA A 170 -14.41 -20.55 -25.52
C ALA A 170 -15.56 -21.27 -26.25
N GLU A 171 -16.13 -22.31 -25.66
CA GLU A 171 -17.28 -23.03 -26.22
C GLU A 171 -18.54 -22.16 -26.26
N ASN A 172 -18.88 -21.52 -25.13
CA ASN A 172 -20.10 -20.72 -25.02
C ASN A 172 -20.04 -19.39 -25.79
N LEU A 173 -18.85 -18.84 -26.04
CA LEU A 173 -18.72 -17.62 -26.83
C LEU A 173 -18.84 -17.92 -28.34
N ARG A 174 -18.38 -19.09 -28.81
CA ARG A 174 -18.51 -19.50 -30.22
C ARG A 174 -19.97 -19.64 -30.67
N SER A 175 -20.89 -19.94 -29.74
CA SER A 175 -22.32 -20.03 -30.04
C SER A 175 -23.01 -18.66 -30.12
N ILE A 176 -22.38 -17.60 -29.64
CA ILE A 176 -22.88 -16.22 -29.75
C ILE A 176 -22.43 -15.68 -31.11
N ASN A 177 -23.36 -15.34 -32.01
CA ASN A 177 -22.98 -14.78 -33.29
C ASN A 177 -22.45 -13.33 -33.13
N PRO A 178 -21.19 -13.04 -33.48
CA PRO A 178 -20.62 -11.72 -33.26
C PRO A 178 -21.09 -10.65 -34.25
N THR A 179 -21.87 -10.98 -35.29
CA THR A 179 -22.35 -10.01 -36.30
C THR A 179 -23.42 -9.03 -35.80
N TYR A 180 -24.06 -9.28 -34.65
CA TYR A 180 -25.06 -8.34 -34.12
C TYR A 180 -24.43 -7.00 -33.64
N ALA A 181 -23.16 -6.95 -33.21
CA ALA A 181 -22.57 -5.75 -32.59
C ALA A 181 -22.24 -4.53 -33.48
N THR A 182 -22.58 -4.51 -34.78
CA THR A 182 -22.24 -3.39 -35.68
C THR A 182 -23.44 -2.72 -36.36
N GLY A 183 -24.67 -3.19 -36.14
CA GLY A 183 -25.86 -2.69 -36.83
C GLY A 183 -26.50 -1.50 -36.13
N THR A 184 -27.01 -1.72 -34.90
CA THR A 184 -27.69 -0.70 -34.11
C THR A 184 -27.24 -0.72 -32.65
N VAL A 185 -27.53 0.36 -31.94
CA VAL A 185 -27.22 0.45 -30.51
C VAL A 185 -27.92 -0.61 -29.66
N LYS A 186 -29.15 -1.01 -30.03
CA LYS A 186 -29.87 -2.10 -29.35
C LYS A 186 -29.15 -3.43 -29.48
N ASP A 187 -28.49 -3.66 -30.61
CA ASP A 187 -27.72 -4.87 -30.82
C ASP A 187 -26.44 -4.88 -29.98
N ILE A 188 -25.79 -3.72 -29.81
CA ILE A 188 -24.64 -3.54 -28.90
C ILE A 188 -25.04 -3.91 -27.47
N ASP A 189 -26.16 -3.38 -26.96
CA ASP A 189 -26.63 -3.70 -25.61
C ASP A 189 -26.94 -5.19 -25.45
N SER A 190 -27.66 -5.77 -26.41
CA SER A 190 -28.00 -7.20 -26.39
C SER A 190 -26.74 -8.07 -26.36
N HIS A 191 -25.72 -7.71 -27.15
CA HIS A 191 -24.43 -8.41 -27.14
C HIS A 191 -23.71 -8.24 -25.80
N VAL A 192 -23.65 -7.03 -25.24
CA VAL A 192 -23.01 -6.78 -23.93
C VAL A 192 -23.71 -7.56 -22.82
N VAL A 193 -25.04 -7.62 -22.83
CA VAL A 193 -25.83 -8.40 -21.86
C VAL A 193 -25.49 -9.88 -21.95
N ASN A 194 -25.53 -10.45 -23.16
CA ASN A 194 -25.23 -11.86 -23.41
C ASN A 194 -23.79 -12.20 -23.01
N LEU A 195 -22.81 -11.40 -23.45
CA LEU A 195 -21.40 -11.57 -23.12
C LEU A 195 -21.18 -11.58 -21.60
N THR A 196 -21.74 -10.58 -20.91
CA THR A 196 -21.60 -10.46 -19.46
C THR A 196 -22.21 -11.67 -18.75
N GLN A 197 -23.40 -12.10 -19.17
CA GLN A 197 -24.08 -13.25 -18.58
C GLN A 197 -23.26 -14.53 -18.78
N THR A 198 -22.78 -14.79 -19.99
CA THR A 198 -21.91 -15.95 -20.28
C THR A 198 -20.65 -15.96 -19.41
N LEU A 199 -19.97 -14.82 -19.26
CA LEU A 199 -18.77 -14.74 -18.42
C LEU A 199 -19.06 -15.04 -16.95
N ILE A 200 -20.19 -14.56 -16.43
CA ILE A 200 -20.62 -14.79 -15.06
C ILE A 200 -21.06 -16.24 -14.88
N ASP A 201 -21.88 -16.80 -15.75
CA ASP A 201 -22.34 -18.19 -15.67
C ASP A 201 -21.16 -19.17 -15.67
N CYS A 202 -20.19 -18.94 -16.56
CA CYS A 202 -18.96 -19.74 -16.59
C CYS A 202 -18.16 -19.60 -15.28
N PHE A 203 -18.14 -18.40 -14.69
CA PHE A 203 -17.49 -18.16 -13.41
C PHE A 203 -18.21 -18.87 -12.26
N GLU A 204 -19.54 -18.83 -12.25
CA GLU A 204 -20.35 -19.47 -11.22
C GLU A 204 -20.22 -21.00 -11.24
N GLN A 205 -20.13 -21.59 -12.43
CA GLN A 205 -19.91 -23.03 -12.62
C GLN A 205 -18.51 -23.48 -12.20
N THR A 206 -17.50 -22.62 -12.35
CA THR A 206 -16.08 -22.95 -12.06
C THR A 206 -15.63 -22.52 -10.67
N CYS A 207 -16.42 -21.70 -9.98
CA CYS A 207 -16.16 -21.23 -8.62
C CYS A 207 -17.41 -21.43 -7.73
N PRO A 208 -17.58 -22.60 -7.10
CA PRO A 208 -18.74 -22.86 -6.24
C PRO A 208 -18.78 -21.95 -5.02
N LEU A 209 -19.99 -21.74 -4.49
CA LEU A 209 -20.20 -21.01 -3.24
C LEU A 209 -19.50 -21.74 -2.08
N SER A 210 -18.70 -20.99 -1.33
CA SER A 210 -18.07 -21.49 -0.11
C SER A 210 -18.66 -20.73 1.07
N THR A 211 -19.26 -21.45 2.01
CA THR A 211 -19.53 -20.88 3.32
C THR A 211 -18.18 -20.68 4.02
N PRO A 212 -17.90 -19.47 4.56
CA PRO A 212 -16.77 -19.32 5.46
C PRO A 212 -16.94 -20.38 6.55
N ARG A 213 -15.94 -21.25 6.74
CA ARG A 213 -15.99 -22.27 7.79
C ARG A 213 -16.15 -21.57 9.14
N THR A 214 -17.39 -21.43 9.62
CA THR A 214 -17.76 -21.22 11.02
C THR A 214 -17.77 -22.58 11.73
N GLY A 215 -16.84 -23.46 11.35
CA GLY A 215 -16.70 -24.73 12.04
C GLY A 215 -16.28 -24.50 13.49
N PRO A 216 -16.56 -25.45 14.41
CA PRO A 216 -16.17 -25.41 15.82
C PRO A 216 -14.65 -25.52 16.06
N GLN A 217 -13.82 -25.03 15.13
CA GLN A 217 -12.37 -24.85 15.31
C GLN A 217 -12.02 -23.56 16.07
N ASN A 218 -13.03 -22.78 16.50
CA ASN A 218 -12.89 -21.72 17.50
C ASN A 218 -13.29 -22.18 18.90
N LYS A 219 -12.89 -23.39 19.33
CA LYS A 219 -12.46 -23.47 20.73
C LYS A 219 -11.32 -22.47 20.84
N HIS A 220 -11.51 -21.41 21.62
CA HIS A 220 -10.47 -20.43 21.92
C HIS A 220 -9.13 -21.17 22.04
N GLN A 221 -8.18 -20.98 21.12
CA GLN A 221 -6.97 -21.82 21.04
C GLN A 221 -6.14 -21.78 22.35
N TRP A 222 -6.36 -20.75 23.17
CA TRP A 222 -5.77 -20.61 24.51
C TRP A 222 -6.50 -21.39 25.61
N TRP A 223 -7.68 -21.97 25.35
CA TRP A 223 -8.48 -22.79 26.26
C TRP A 223 -8.21 -24.28 26.05
N GLY A 224 -7.76 -24.99 27.08
CA GLY A 224 -7.41 -26.41 26.99
C GLY A 224 -7.73 -27.21 28.25
N PRO A 225 -7.53 -28.55 28.24
CA PRO A 225 -7.89 -29.45 29.34
C PRO A 225 -7.27 -29.06 30.69
N GLU A 226 -6.09 -28.45 30.68
CA GLU A 226 -5.40 -27.96 31.87
C GLU A 226 -6.16 -26.80 32.55
N LEU A 227 -6.64 -25.83 31.77
CA LEU A 227 -7.44 -24.71 32.28
C LEU A 227 -8.79 -25.21 32.79
N GLU A 228 -9.37 -26.21 32.12
CA GLU A 228 -10.60 -26.86 32.56
C GLU A 228 -10.40 -27.56 33.92
N ARG A 229 -9.28 -28.26 34.10
CA ARG A 229 -8.91 -28.87 35.39
C ARG A 229 -8.74 -27.82 36.49
N LEU A 230 -8.03 -26.72 36.21
CA LEU A 230 -7.86 -25.62 37.16
C LEU A 230 -9.20 -24.95 37.50
N ARG A 231 -10.07 -24.72 36.50
CA ARG A 231 -11.43 -24.20 36.69
C ARG A 231 -12.25 -25.12 37.60
N ARG A 232 -12.22 -26.44 37.37
CA ARG A 232 -12.88 -27.43 38.24
C ARG A 232 -12.31 -27.42 39.66
N LYS A 233 -10.99 -27.31 39.83
CA LYS A 233 -10.34 -27.21 41.16
C LYS A 233 -10.79 -25.94 41.90
N VAL A 234 -10.79 -24.78 41.23
CA VAL A 234 -11.28 -23.52 41.78
C VAL A 234 -12.75 -23.66 42.19
N ARG A 235 -13.58 -24.29 41.35
CA ARG A 235 -15.00 -24.56 41.66
C ARG A 235 -15.18 -25.44 42.88
N LYS A 236 -14.44 -26.56 42.99
CA LYS A 236 -14.50 -27.45 44.15
C LYS A 236 -14.12 -26.72 45.45
N LEU A 237 -13.04 -25.94 45.41
CA LEU A 237 -12.57 -25.18 46.58
C LEU A 237 -13.52 -24.04 46.95
N PHE A 238 -14.12 -23.37 45.97
CA PHE A 238 -15.15 -22.36 46.19
C PHE A 238 -16.39 -22.96 46.88
N ASN A 239 -16.89 -24.09 46.37
CA ASN A 239 -18.04 -24.77 46.98
C ASN A 239 -17.71 -25.27 48.39
N LYS A 240 -16.48 -25.78 48.61
CA LYS A 240 -16.02 -26.16 49.95
C LYS A 240 -15.96 -24.96 50.90
N ALA A 241 -15.41 -23.82 50.46
CA ALA A 241 -15.35 -22.60 51.26
C ALA A 241 -16.74 -22.02 51.57
N LYS A 242 -17.65 -22.02 50.58
CA LYS A 242 -19.06 -21.60 50.74
C LYS A 242 -19.78 -22.42 51.82
N ASN A 243 -19.57 -23.74 51.83
CA ASN A 243 -20.28 -24.65 52.72
C ASN A 243 -19.69 -24.75 54.13
N SER A 244 -18.39 -24.48 54.30
CA SER A 244 -17.68 -24.69 55.57
C SER A 244 -17.45 -23.42 56.41
N ARG A 245 -17.55 -22.22 55.81
CA ARG A 245 -17.33 -20.90 56.45
C ARG A 245 -16.00 -20.73 57.22
N LEU A 246 -15.02 -21.62 57.04
CA LEU A 246 -13.68 -21.51 57.65
C LEU A 246 -12.74 -20.66 56.78
N ASP A 247 -11.98 -19.75 57.39
CA ASP A 247 -11.05 -18.85 56.68
C ASP A 247 -9.97 -19.60 55.90
N GLN A 248 -9.49 -20.74 56.42
CA GLN A 248 -8.52 -21.60 55.74
C GLN A 248 -9.00 -22.10 54.37
N HIS A 249 -10.32 -22.30 54.20
CA HIS A 249 -10.90 -22.75 52.94
C HIS A 249 -11.05 -21.59 51.92
N TRP A 250 -11.30 -20.37 52.40
CA TRP A 250 -11.27 -19.16 51.57
C TRP A 250 -9.85 -18.81 51.09
N ASP A 251 -8.83 -19.02 51.91
CA ASP A 251 -7.42 -18.87 51.51
C ASP A 251 -7.03 -19.85 50.41
N ALA A 252 -7.43 -21.13 50.56
CA ALA A 252 -7.19 -22.16 49.56
C ALA A 252 -7.87 -21.83 48.22
N TYR A 253 -9.11 -21.32 48.26
CA TYR A 253 -9.80 -20.81 47.08
C TYR A 253 -9.07 -19.62 46.44
N THR A 254 -8.62 -18.65 47.23
CA THR A 254 -7.91 -17.46 46.74
C THR A 254 -6.62 -17.81 46.02
N ARG A 255 -5.79 -18.71 46.60
CA ARG A 255 -4.56 -19.21 45.95
C ARG A 255 -4.87 -19.93 44.65
N ALA A 256 -5.89 -20.80 44.62
CA ALA A 256 -6.30 -21.51 43.41
C ALA A 256 -6.83 -20.55 42.32
N ARG A 257 -7.61 -19.53 42.70
CA ARG A 257 -8.11 -18.47 41.80
C ARG A 257 -6.97 -17.66 41.20
N GLN A 258 -5.97 -17.29 42.01
CA GLN A 258 -4.76 -16.60 41.53
C GLN A 258 -3.97 -17.47 40.54
N GLN A 259 -3.76 -18.76 40.85
CA GLN A 259 -3.09 -19.71 39.96
C GLN A 259 -3.83 -19.85 38.62
N TYR A 260 -5.16 -19.98 38.67
CA TYR A 260 -6.01 -20.06 37.47
C TYR A 260 -5.96 -18.78 36.63
N LYS A 261 -6.10 -17.59 37.24
CA LYS A 261 -5.98 -16.29 36.56
C LYS A 261 -4.59 -16.12 35.92
N LYS A 262 -3.52 -16.48 36.64
CA LYS A 262 -2.14 -16.48 36.13
C LYS A 262 -2.02 -17.37 34.90
N ARG A 263 -2.55 -18.60 34.95
CA ARG A 263 -2.46 -19.55 33.84
C ARG A 263 -3.28 -19.13 32.61
N ILE A 264 -4.45 -18.51 32.78
CA ILE A 264 -5.19 -17.90 31.66
C ILE A 264 -4.33 -16.86 30.94
N ARG A 265 -3.72 -15.94 31.68
CA ARG A 265 -2.85 -14.90 31.10
C ARG A 265 -1.67 -15.53 30.37
N THR A 266 -1.05 -16.55 30.96
CA THR A 266 0.06 -17.30 30.34
C THR A 266 -0.40 -17.99 29.05
N ARG A 267 -1.51 -18.72 29.03
CA ARG A 267 -2.00 -19.41 27.83
C ARG A 267 -2.43 -18.47 26.71
N LYS A 268 -3.12 -17.36 27.03
CA LYS A 268 -3.43 -16.32 26.04
C LYS A 268 -2.14 -15.77 25.41
N THR A 269 -1.12 -15.55 26.22
CA THR A 269 0.19 -15.09 25.76
C THR A 269 0.87 -16.14 24.88
N GLU A 270 0.99 -17.39 25.32
CA GLU A 270 1.58 -18.49 24.54
C GLU A 270 0.87 -18.69 23.20
N CYS A 271 -0.45 -18.68 23.18
CA CYS A 271 -1.26 -18.77 21.96
C CYS A 271 -0.93 -17.63 20.99
N TRP A 272 -0.87 -16.39 21.47
CA TRP A 272 -0.47 -15.24 20.64
C TRP A 272 0.97 -15.37 20.11
N ARG A 273 1.90 -15.84 20.94
CA ARG A 273 3.30 -16.07 20.54
C ARG A 273 3.39 -17.13 19.45
N ASN A 274 2.66 -18.24 19.59
CA ASN A 274 2.63 -19.33 18.62
C ASN A 274 2.02 -18.85 17.30
N PHE A 275 0.89 -18.13 17.37
CA PHE A 275 0.27 -17.51 16.20
C PHE A 275 1.26 -16.62 15.45
N CYS A 276 1.98 -15.73 16.14
CA CYS A 276 2.96 -14.85 15.50
C CYS A 276 4.17 -15.61 14.94
N THR A 277 4.61 -16.68 15.60
CA THR A 277 5.80 -17.46 15.19
C THR A 277 5.52 -18.30 13.94
N ASN A 278 4.27 -18.76 13.77
CA ASN A 278 3.84 -19.54 12.61
C ASN A 278 3.55 -18.68 11.36
N ILE A 279 3.79 -17.37 11.42
CA ILE A 279 3.67 -16.48 10.24
C ILE A 279 4.93 -16.63 9.39
N GLU A 280 4.83 -17.40 8.32
CA GLU A 280 5.95 -17.68 7.41
C GLU A 280 5.99 -16.74 6.19
N ASN A 281 4.84 -16.15 5.83
CA ASN A 281 4.70 -15.36 4.60
C ASN A 281 4.53 -13.86 4.88
N ASN A 282 5.27 -13.04 4.13
CA ASN A 282 5.15 -11.59 4.08
C ASN A 282 3.71 -11.09 3.89
N ASN A 283 2.89 -11.78 3.08
CA ASN A 283 1.49 -11.41 2.86
C ASN A 283 0.62 -11.62 4.11
N GLN A 284 0.87 -12.69 4.86
CA GLN A 284 0.18 -12.94 6.13
C GLN A 284 0.61 -11.91 7.18
N ALA A 285 1.91 -11.61 7.27
CA ALA A 285 2.43 -10.56 8.14
C ALA A 285 1.82 -9.19 7.84
N ASN A 286 1.72 -8.83 6.56
CA ASN A 286 1.06 -7.59 6.13
C ASN A 286 -0.43 -7.55 6.47
N ARG A 287 -1.14 -8.68 6.33
CA ARG A 287 -2.56 -8.79 6.70
C ARG A 287 -2.79 -8.65 8.20
N VAL A 288 -1.96 -9.28 9.03
CA VAL A 288 -2.06 -9.13 10.49
C VAL A 288 -1.70 -7.70 10.89
N LYS A 289 -0.69 -7.09 10.25
CA LYS A 289 -0.37 -5.67 10.43
C LYS A 289 -1.55 -4.78 10.06
N SER A 290 -2.22 -5.01 8.93
CA SER A 290 -3.37 -4.18 8.54
C SER A 290 -4.47 -4.30 9.57
N ILE A 291 -4.80 -5.50 10.04
CA ILE A 291 -5.80 -5.72 11.09
C ILE A 291 -5.42 -4.98 12.39
N LEU A 292 -4.16 -5.06 12.82
CA LEU A 292 -3.69 -4.40 14.05
C LEU A 292 -3.60 -2.87 13.95
N CYS A 293 -3.48 -2.34 12.73
CA CYS A 293 -3.38 -0.89 12.47
C CYS A 293 -4.73 -0.28 12.06
N SER A 294 -5.71 -1.10 11.66
CA SER A 294 -7.07 -0.65 11.40
C SER A 294 -7.70 -0.17 12.69
N ARG A 295 -8.22 1.06 12.68
CA ARG A 295 -9.25 1.48 13.63
C ARG A 295 -10.55 0.74 13.25
N GLY A 296 -11.40 0.42 14.22
CA GLY A 296 -12.61 -0.39 14.02
C GLY A 296 -13.48 0.12 12.86
N GLU A 297 -14.36 -0.74 12.34
CA GLU A 297 -15.31 -0.37 11.29
C GLU A 297 -16.07 0.89 11.71
N HIS A 298 -15.94 1.96 10.90
CA HIS A 298 -16.67 3.20 11.12
C HIS A 298 -18.06 3.02 10.53
N ASN A 299 -19.08 2.95 11.38
CA ASN A 299 -20.47 2.89 10.93
C ASN A 299 -20.83 4.18 10.19
N LEU A 300 -21.17 4.06 8.90
CA LEU A 300 -21.61 5.17 8.05
C LEU A 300 -23.00 5.70 8.42
N GLY A 301 -23.75 5.00 9.29
CA GLY A 301 -25.14 5.34 9.64
C GLY A 301 -25.35 6.55 10.57
N SER A 302 -24.29 7.12 11.16
CA SER A 302 -24.41 8.26 12.10
C SER A 302 -23.55 9.44 11.66
N LEU A 303 -24.00 10.15 10.62
CA LEU A 303 -23.34 11.34 10.10
C LEU A 303 -23.95 12.61 10.70
N LYS A 304 -23.15 13.66 10.84
CA LYS A 304 -23.59 14.97 11.30
C LYS A 304 -24.13 15.79 10.13
N LYS A 305 -25.36 16.29 10.25
CA LYS A 305 -26.03 17.18 9.30
C LYS A 305 -25.56 18.63 9.46
N PRO A 306 -25.84 19.50 8.46
CA PRO A 306 -25.53 20.94 8.56
C PRO A 306 -26.19 21.66 9.73
N ASP A 307 -27.35 21.18 10.19
CA ASP A 307 -28.11 21.72 11.34
C ASP A 307 -27.53 21.32 12.71
N GLY A 308 -26.45 20.53 12.73
CA GLY A 308 -25.80 20.04 13.93
C GLY A 308 -26.36 18.74 14.49
N LYS A 309 -27.49 18.22 13.97
CA LYS A 309 -28.10 16.94 14.38
C LYS A 309 -27.42 15.75 13.67
N TYR A 310 -27.68 14.53 14.13
CA TYR A 310 -27.18 13.30 13.50
C TYR A 310 -28.26 12.64 12.63
N THR A 311 -27.81 11.87 11.63
CA THR A 311 -28.70 11.04 10.81
C THR A 311 -29.31 9.92 11.66
N LYS A 312 -30.63 9.71 11.51
CA LYS A 312 -31.38 8.70 12.27
C LYS A 312 -31.50 7.37 11.52
N THR A 313 -31.59 7.43 10.20
CA THR A 313 -31.74 6.26 9.30
C THR A 313 -30.58 6.14 8.32
N ASP A 314 -30.34 4.92 7.82
CA ASP A 314 -29.30 4.67 6.82
C ASP A 314 -29.62 5.31 5.46
N SER A 315 -30.91 5.46 5.13
CA SER A 315 -31.39 6.17 3.94
C SER A 315 -31.04 7.66 4.01
N GLU A 316 -31.26 8.30 5.17
CA GLU A 316 -30.90 9.70 5.39
C GLU A 316 -29.38 9.94 5.34
N ALA A 317 -28.59 9.00 5.88
CA ALA A 317 -27.14 9.01 5.76
C ALA A 317 -26.67 8.86 4.31
N SER A 318 -27.33 7.99 3.54
CA SER A 318 -27.06 7.76 2.12
C SER A 318 -27.38 9.00 1.28
N GLU A 319 -28.53 9.62 1.50
CA GLU A 319 -28.94 10.84 0.83
C GLU A 319 -27.98 12.00 1.11
N LEU A 320 -27.59 12.18 2.38
CA LEU A 320 -26.63 13.21 2.79
C LEU A 320 -25.26 13.02 2.12
N LEU A 321 -24.77 11.78 2.04
CA LEU A 321 -23.51 11.46 1.35
C LEU A 321 -23.61 11.75 -0.14
N LEU A 322 -24.68 11.32 -0.80
CA LEU A 322 -24.90 11.55 -2.23
C LEU A 322 -25.00 13.03 -2.56
N LYS A 323 -25.81 13.80 -1.82
CA LYS A 323 -25.93 15.26 -2.00
C LYS A 323 -24.62 16.01 -1.77
N THR A 324 -23.81 15.57 -0.79
CA THR A 324 -22.54 16.24 -0.47
C THR A 324 -21.47 15.99 -1.53
N HIS A 325 -21.36 14.76 -2.02
CA HIS A 325 -20.27 14.33 -2.92
C HIS A 325 -20.65 14.36 -4.40
N PHE A 326 -21.94 14.39 -4.75
CA PHE A 326 -22.43 14.50 -6.14
C PHE A 326 -23.40 15.69 -6.25
N PRO A 327 -22.90 16.93 -6.39
CA PRO A 327 -23.75 18.11 -6.41
C PRO A 327 -24.70 18.12 -7.61
N GLY A 328 -25.98 18.37 -7.35
CA GLY A 328 -27.03 18.32 -8.38
C GLY A 328 -27.49 16.91 -8.75
N CYS A 329 -27.06 15.88 -8.02
CA CYS A 329 -27.54 14.51 -8.21
C CYS A 329 -29.05 14.43 -7.96
N ARG A 330 -29.79 13.86 -8.92
CA ARG A 330 -31.21 13.56 -8.77
C ARG A 330 -31.35 12.17 -8.18
N ILE A 331 -31.94 12.07 -6.99
CA ILE A 331 -32.16 10.81 -6.29
C ILE A 331 -33.56 10.33 -6.67
N SER A 332 -33.65 9.12 -7.20
CA SER A 332 -34.90 8.50 -7.66
C SER A 332 -34.80 7.00 -7.44
N ASP A 333 -35.89 6.39 -6.97
CA ASP A 333 -35.98 4.94 -6.81
C ASP A 333 -36.23 4.23 -8.16
N VAL A 334 -36.70 4.97 -9.17
CA VAL A 334 -37.02 4.47 -10.51
C VAL A 334 -35.81 4.63 -11.43
N MET A 335 -35.51 3.62 -12.25
CA MET A 335 -34.52 3.74 -13.33
C MET A 335 -34.95 4.86 -14.28
N GLU A 336 -34.17 5.94 -14.31
CA GLU A 336 -34.40 7.03 -15.25
C GLU A 336 -34.21 6.48 -16.66
N LYS A 337 -35.25 6.63 -17.50
CA LYS A 337 -35.15 6.30 -18.93
C LYS A 337 -34.36 7.42 -19.59
N TRP A 338 -33.19 7.09 -20.10
CA TRP A 338 -32.39 8.03 -20.85
C TRP A 338 -33.03 8.24 -22.22
N GLU A 339 -33.40 9.49 -22.52
CA GLU A 339 -33.64 9.92 -23.90
C GLU A 339 -32.27 10.14 -24.54
N ASP A 340 -31.76 9.08 -25.14
CA ASP A 340 -30.52 9.12 -25.90
C ASP A 340 -30.75 10.02 -27.14
N ARG A 341 -29.96 11.10 -27.25
CA ARG A 341 -30.02 12.02 -28.39
C ARG A 341 -29.33 11.39 -29.60
N TRP A 342 -30.05 10.59 -30.36
CA TRP A 342 -29.58 10.06 -31.65
C TRP A 342 -29.79 11.08 -32.76
N GLU A 343 -28.89 12.06 -32.84
CA GLU A 343 -29.05 13.09 -33.87
C GLU A 343 -28.45 12.69 -35.21
N ASN A 344 -27.48 11.77 -35.32
CA ASN A 344 -26.98 11.25 -36.61
C ASN A 344 -26.41 9.81 -36.54
N PRO A 345 -26.54 8.98 -37.59
CA PRO A 345 -25.80 7.73 -37.73
C PRO A 345 -24.29 7.99 -37.88
N PRO A 346 -23.42 7.03 -37.46
CA PRO A 346 -21.98 7.20 -37.54
C PRO A 346 -21.52 7.31 -38.99
N ASP A 347 -20.56 8.19 -39.25
CA ASP A 347 -19.96 8.33 -40.58
C ASP A 347 -18.73 7.41 -40.74
N ASP A 348 -18.13 7.40 -41.94
CA ASP A 348 -16.94 6.58 -42.21
C ASP A 348 -15.74 7.00 -41.35
N THR A 349 -15.66 8.27 -40.96
CA THR A 349 -14.57 8.80 -40.13
C THR A 349 -14.66 8.29 -38.69
N ASP A 350 -15.88 8.19 -38.14
CA ASP A 350 -16.15 7.59 -36.84
C ASP A 350 -15.69 6.12 -36.79
N TRP A 351 -16.00 5.36 -37.85
CA TRP A 351 -15.57 3.97 -37.95
C TRP A 351 -14.07 3.81 -38.16
N ASP A 352 -13.43 4.71 -38.92
CA ASP A 352 -11.98 4.75 -39.08
C ASP A 352 -11.27 5.00 -37.75
N THR A 353 -11.75 5.98 -36.97
CA THR A 353 -11.24 6.26 -35.62
C THR A 353 -11.41 5.05 -34.72
N ALA A 354 -12.60 4.42 -34.71
CA ALA A 354 -12.85 3.22 -33.92
C ALA A 354 -11.90 2.05 -34.27
N ARG A 355 -11.60 1.84 -35.56
CA ARG A 355 -10.65 0.80 -36.01
C ARG A 355 -9.20 1.11 -35.61
N LYS A 356 -8.79 2.37 -35.63
CA LYS A 356 -7.45 2.82 -35.18
C LYS A 356 -7.26 2.65 -33.68
N VAL A 357 -8.28 2.96 -32.88
CA VAL A 357 -8.25 2.84 -31.42
C VAL A 357 -8.27 1.37 -30.98
N VAL A 358 -9.13 0.56 -31.60
CA VAL A 358 -9.40 -0.82 -31.16
C VAL A 358 -8.77 -1.82 -32.12
N THR A 359 -7.59 -2.30 -31.75
CA THR A 359 -6.91 -3.43 -32.37
C THR A 359 -6.75 -4.59 -31.39
N HIS A 360 -6.54 -5.81 -31.90
CA HIS A 360 -6.38 -7.00 -31.08
C HIS A 360 -5.23 -6.86 -30.05
N ASP A 361 -4.08 -6.31 -30.47
CA ASP A 361 -2.92 -6.13 -29.59
C ASP A 361 -3.12 -5.02 -28.55
N LYS A 362 -3.72 -3.89 -28.94
CA LYS A 362 -4.07 -2.82 -27.99
C LYS A 362 -5.06 -3.35 -26.94
N LEU A 363 -6.06 -4.12 -27.36
CA LEU A 363 -7.07 -4.70 -26.47
C LEU A 363 -6.44 -5.70 -25.48
N ARG A 364 -5.63 -6.64 -25.97
CA ARG A 364 -4.93 -7.62 -25.12
C ARG A 364 -4.02 -6.92 -24.11
N TRP A 365 -3.32 -5.86 -24.52
CA TRP A 365 -2.53 -5.02 -23.61
C TRP A 365 -3.40 -4.32 -22.55
N ALA A 366 -4.53 -3.74 -22.94
CA ALA A 366 -5.41 -3.02 -22.04
C ALA A 366 -5.96 -3.93 -20.93
N ILE A 367 -6.43 -5.14 -21.28
CA ILE A 367 -6.88 -6.17 -20.32
C ILE A 367 -5.73 -6.58 -19.37
N ASN A 368 -4.53 -6.79 -19.92
CA ASN A 368 -3.34 -7.16 -19.17
C ASN A 368 -2.71 -6.03 -18.35
N SER A 369 -3.25 -4.80 -18.41
CA SER A 369 -2.82 -3.69 -17.57
C SER A 369 -3.40 -3.72 -16.13
N PHE A 370 -4.54 -4.39 -15.92
CA PHE A 370 -5.27 -4.38 -14.63
C PHE A 370 -4.99 -5.59 -13.74
N LEU A 371 -4.54 -5.42 -12.50
CA LEU A 371 -4.33 -6.55 -11.58
C LEU A 371 -5.58 -7.48 -11.48
N PRO A 372 -5.41 -8.82 -11.47
CA PRO A 372 -6.49 -9.77 -11.73
C PRO A 372 -7.60 -9.77 -10.68
N PHE A 373 -7.31 -9.47 -9.41
CA PHE A 373 -8.26 -9.60 -8.30
C PHE A 373 -8.75 -8.25 -7.77
N LYS A 374 -9.01 -7.29 -8.66
CA LYS A 374 -9.64 -6.01 -8.30
C LYS A 374 -11.15 -6.20 -8.10
N ALA A 375 -11.75 -5.34 -7.25
CA ALA A 375 -13.18 -5.41 -6.96
C ALA A 375 -14.03 -5.06 -8.21
N PRO A 376 -15.02 -5.88 -8.58
CA PRO A 376 -15.86 -5.65 -9.76
C PRO A 376 -16.86 -4.49 -9.56
N GLY A 377 -17.48 -4.07 -10.66
CA GLY A 377 -18.65 -3.18 -10.65
C GLY A 377 -19.94 -3.93 -10.27
N LEU A 378 -21.10 -3.40 -10.66
CA LEU A 378 -22.41 -4.05 -10.46
C LEU A 378 -22.59 -5.28 -11.35
N ASP A 379 -21.88 -5.35 -12.47
CA ASP A 379 -21.88 -6.45 -13.43
C ASP A 379 -21.18 -7.73 -12.92
N GLY A 380 -20.46 -7.66 -11.80
CA GLY A 380 -19.73 -8.80 -11.24
C GLY A 380 -18.45 -9.19 -11.97
N VAL A 381 -18.15 -8.56 -13.12
CA VAL A 381 -16.98 -8.89 -13.95
C VAL A 381 -15.73 -8.25 -13.36
N PHE A 382 -14.71 -9.07 -13.08
CA PHE A 382 -13.40 -8.61 -12.59
C PHE A 382 -12.28 -8.95 -13.60
N PRO A 383 -11.09 -8.29 -13.55
CA PRO A 383 -10.09 -8.38 -14.62
C PRO A 383 -9.55 -9.79 -14.88
N GLY A 384 -9.53 -10.64 -13.85
CA GLY A 384 -9.14 -12.04 -13.99
C GLY A 384 -10.00 -12.77 -15.01
N LEU A 385 -11.31 -12.57 -15.00
CA LEU A 385 -12.23 -13.22 -15.95
C LEU A 385 -11.84 -12.91 -17.40
N LEU A 386 -11.54 -11.65 -17.71
CA LEU A 386 -11.14 -11.24 -19.06
C LEU A 386 -9.75 -11.76 -19.47
N ARG A 387 -8.84 -11.95 -18.50
CA ARG A 387 -7.46 -12.41 -18.73
C ARG A 387 -7.33 -13.91 -18.95
N TRP A 388 -8.33 -14.69 -18.51
CA TRP A 388 -8.30 -16.15 -18.54
C TRP A 388 -9.18 -16.73 -19.65
N CYS A 389 -9.78 -15.88 -20.49
CA CYS A 389 -10.41 -16.31 -21.72
C CYS A 389 -9.38 -16.44 -22.85
N ASP A 390 -9.73 -17.21 -23.86
CA ASP A 390 -8.97 -17.36 -25.10
C ASP A 390 -9.16 -16.12 -26.03
N THR A 391 -8.66 -16.22 -27.26
CA THR A 391 -8.75 -15.13 -28.24
C THR A 391 -10.19 -14.86 -28.72
N THR A 392 -11.14 -15.79 -28.54
CA THR A 392 -12.52 -15.59 -29.00
C THR A 392 -13.19 -14.41 -28.29
N LEU A 393 -12.90 -14.21 -27.00
CA LEU A 393 -13.36 -13.05 -26.24
C LEU A 393 -12.91 -11.73 -26.90
N LEU A 394 -11.68 -11.69 -27.42
CA LEU A 394 -11.13 -10.49 -28.03
C LEU A 394 -11.91 -10.11 -29.29
N ASP A 395 -12.34 -11.08 -30.10
CA ASP A 395 -13.13 -10.84 -31.31
C ASP A 395 -14.49 -10.21 -30.99
N HIS A 396 -15.17 -10.68 -29.95
CA HIS A 396 -16.43 -10.07 -29.49
C HIS A 396 -16.22 -8.64 -28.98
N LEU A 397 -15.22 -8.44 -28.12
CA LEU A 397 -14.92 -7.14 -27.53
C LEU A 397 -14.50 -6.11 -28.59
N ILE A 398 -13.75 -6.51 -29.62
CA ILE A 398 -13.37 -5.62 -30.73
C ILE A 398 -14.61 -5.05 -31.40
N LYS A 399 -15.61 -5.88 -31.71
CA LYS A 399 -16.83 -5.42 -32.38
C LYS A 399 -17.66 -4.51 -31.48
N ILE A 400 -17.86 -4.92 -30.23
CA ILE A 400 -18.59 -4.11 -29.23
C ILE A 400 -17.92 -2.74 -29.06
N TYR A 401 -16.60 -2.71 -28.84
CA TYR A 401 -15.88 -1.45 -28.59
C TYR A 401 -15.82 -0.56 -29.83
N ARG A 402 -15.69 -1.12 -31.04
CA ARG A 402 -15.76 -0.34 -32.27
C ARG A 402 -17.15 0.27 -32.47
N GLY A 403 -18.21 -0.51 -32.25
CA GLY A 403 -19.58 -0.01 -32.29
C GLY A 403 -19.84 1.06 -31.23
N CYS A 404 -19.39 0.85 -29.99
CA CYS A 404 -19.52 1.85 -28.92
C CYS A 404 -18.83 3.17 -29.29
N LEU A 405 -17.62 3.12 -29.85
CA LEU A 405 -16.90 4.34 -30.26
C LEU A 405 -17.57 5.03 -31.43
N ALA A 406 -17.86 4.30 -32.51
CA ALA A 406 -18.44 4.89 -33.71
C ALA A 406 -19.80 5.55 -33.43
N HIS A 407 -20.68 4.86 -32.68
CA HIS A 407 -21.96 5.42 -32.25
C HIS A 407 -21.86 6.40 -31.06
N GLN A 408 -20.65 6.66 -30.54
CA GLN A 408 -20.41 7.49 -29.35
C GLN A 408 -21.30 7.07 -28.15
N TYR A 409 -21.50 5.76 -28.02
CA TYR A 409 -22.49 5.13 -27.17
C TYR A 409 -21.87 4.39 -25.97
N ILE A 410 -22.62 4.37 -24.86
CA ILE A 410 -22.30 3.59 -23.66
C ILE A 410 -23.42 2.60 -23.40
N PRO A 411 -23.12 1.28 -23.43
CA PRO A 411 -24.06 0.23 -23.07
C PRO A 411 -24.74 0.47 -21.72
N LEU A 412 -26.04 0.19 -21.64
CA LEU A 412 -26.87 0.45 -20.46
C LEU A 412 -26.28 -0.20 -19.19
N LYS A 413 -25.80 -1.45 -19.28
CA LYS A 413 -25.13 -2.13 -18.15
C LYS A 413 -23.86 -1.43 -17.67
N TRP A 414 -23.16 -0.67 -18.54
CA TRP A 414 -21.93 0.04 -18.19
C TRP A 414 -22.19 1.42 -17.59
N ARG A 415 -23.40 1.97 -17.79
CA ARG A 415 -23.86 3.24 -17.20
C ARG A 415 -24.04 3.17 -15.69
N GLU A 416 -24.25 1.97 -15.14
CA GLU A 416 -24.47 1.74 -13.72
C GLU A 416 -23.15 1.64 -12.94
N VAL A 417 -23.04 2.44 -11.87
CA VAL A 417 -21.80 2.60 -11.11
C VAL A 417 -22.04 2.34 -9.62
N LYS A 418 -21.33 1.37 -9.04
CA LYS A 418 -21.37 1.15 -7.60
C LYS A 418 -20.48 2.15 -6.87
N VAL A 419 -21.03 2.95 -5.98
CA VAL A 419 -20.27 3.89 -5.14
C VAL A 419 -19.98 3.26 -3.78
N VAL A 420 -18.74 3.38 -3.30
CA VAL A 420 -18.32 2.93 -1.97
C VAL A 420 -17.59 4.07 -1.25
N PHE A 421 -18.03 4.41 -0.04
CA PHE A 421 -17.37 5.44 0.76
C PHE A 421 -16.23 4.87 1.58
N ILE A 422 -15.02 5.44 1.42
CA ILE A 422 -13.83 5.05 2.18
C ILE A 422 -13.39 6.21 3.08
N PRO A 423 -13.07 5.98 4.37
CA PRO A 423 -12.61 7.02 5.28
C PRO A 423 -11.28 7.64 4.80
N LYS A 424 -11.21 8.98 4.79
CA LYS A 424 -9.98 9.74 4.51
C LYS A 424 -9.00 9.55 5.68
N PRO A 425 -7.78 9.06 5.45
CA PRO A 425 -6.85 8.79 6.54
C PRO A 425 -6.49 10.07 7.30
N GLY A 426 -6.39 9.97 8.63
CA GLY A 426 -5.89 11.04 9.50
C GLY A 426 -6.92 12.12 9.86
N LYS A 427 -8.21 11.93 9.56
CA LYS A 427 -9.27 12.81 10.09
C LYS A 427 -9.55 12.47 11.56
N GLY A 428 -9.73 13.51 12.37
CA GLY A 428 -10.06 13.40 13.80
C GLY A 428 -11.51 12.98 14.04
N ASP A 429 -12.39 13.32 13.11
CA ASP A 429 -13.82 13.05 13.17
C ASP A 429 -14.32 12.48 11.82
N TYR A 430 -14.89 11.29 11.86
CA TYR A 430 -15.46 10.58 10.70
C TYR A 430 -17.00 10.67 10.65
N THR A 431 -17.62 11.41 11.56
CA THR A 431 -19.07 11.72 11.50
C THR A 431 -19.39 12.75 10.40
N GLN A 432 -18.38 13.46 9.89
CA GLN A 432 -18.53 14.42 8.80
C GLN A 432 -18.57 13.72 7.43
N PRO A 433 -19.55 14.00 6.55
CA PRO A 433 -19.61 13.44 5.20
C PRO A 433 -18.31 13.70 4.38
N LYS A 434 -17.73 14.90 4.50
CA LYS A 434 -16.48 15.27 3.82
C LYS A 434 -15.24 14.49 4.31
N SER A 435 -15.33 13.76 5.42
CA SER A 435 -14.27 12.88 5.92
C SER A 435 -14.21 11.54 5.17
N HIS A 436 -15.15 11.25 4.29
CA HIS A 436 -15.15 10.06 3.43
C HIS A 436 -14.87 10.44 1.97
N ARG A 437 -14.39 9.47 1.16
CA ARG A 437 -14.19 9.60 -0.30
C ARG A 437 -15.15 8.65 -1.02
N PRO A 438 -15.93 9.13 -2.00
CA PRO A 438 -16.72 8.25 -2.87
C PRO A 438 -15.78 7.53 -3.86
N ILE A 439 -15.75 6.19 -3.85
CA ILE A 439 -15.05 5.42 -4.88
C ILE A 439 -16.07 4.81 -5.83
N SER A 440 -15.99 5.21 -7.10
CA SER A 440 -16.82 4.70 -8.19
C SER A 440 -16.22 3.41 -8.75
N LEU A 441 -16.92 2.30 -8.56
CA LEU A 441 -16.61 0.99 -9.16
C LEU A 441 -17.45 0.81 -10.43
N THR A 442 -16.87 1.21 -11.57
CA THR A 442 -17.43 0.96 -12.92
C THR A 442 -17.06 -0.44 -13.42
N SER A 443 -17.82 -0.93 -14.41
CA SER A 443 -17.55 -2.20 -15.12
C SER A 443 -16.11 -2.26 -15.63
N PHE A 444 -15.46 -3.42 -15.53
CA PHE A 444 -14.14 -3.61 -16.12
C PHE A 444 -14.16 -3.63 -17.64
N LEU A 445 -15.30 -3.95 -18.27
CA LEU A 445 -15.45 -3.84 -19.71
C LEU A 445 -15.38 -2.37 -20.15
N LEU A 446 -16.01 -1.46 -19.41
CA LEU A 446 -15.89 -0.02 -19.64
C LEU A 446 -14.45 0.47 -19.39
N LYS A 447 -13.82 0.05 -18.28
CA LYS A 447 -12.45 0.48 -17.94
C LYS A 447 -11.41 0.06 -18.99
N VAL A 448 -11.62 -1.08 -19.66
CA VAL A 448 -10.75 -1.52 -20.75
C VAL A 448 -10.88 -0.57 -21.94
N LEU A 449 -12.09 -0.15 -22.30
CA LEU A 449 -12.30 0.85 -23.35
C LEU A 449 -11.73 2.23 -22.96
N GLU A 450 -11.99 2.69 -21.73
CA GLU A 450 -11.37 3.92 -21.20
C GLU A 450 -9.83 3.86 -21.29
N ARG A 451 -9.22 2.69 -21.05
CA ARG A 451 -7.76 2.49 -21.15
C ARG A 451 -7.24 2.59 -22.58
N LEU A 452 -8.00 2.09 -23.56
CA LEU A 452 -7.67 2.22 -24.98
C LEU A 452 -7.73 3.68 -25.42
N ILE A 453 -8.74 4.41 -24.96
CA ILE A 453 -8.92 5.83 -25.27
C ILE A 453 -7.86 6.71 -24.58
N ASP A 454 -7.55 6.46 -23.31
CA ASP A 454 -6.44 7.16 -22.59
C ASP A 454 -5.12 7.00 -23.34
N ARG A 455 -4.90 5.81 -23.91
CA ARG A 455 -3.72 5.50 -24.71
C ARG A 455 -3.72 6.29 -26.01
N GLU A 456 -4.83 6.26 -26.75
CA GLU A 456 -4.95 6.98 -28.02
C GLU A 456 -4.71 8.47 -27.85
N ILE A 457 -5.38 9.13 -26.89
CA ILE A 457 -5.25 10.57 -26.64
C ILE A 457 -3.79 10.95 -26.32
N ARG A 458 -3.07 10.08 -25.60
CA ARG A 458 -1.67 10.32 -25.25
C ARG A 458 -0.70 10.14 -26.43
N GLU A 459 -1.08 9.33 -27.42
CA GLU A 459 -0.24 9.01 -28.58
C GLU A 459 -0.58 9.88 -29.80
N THR A 460 -1.71 10.59 -29.79
CA THR A 460 -2.15 11.50 -30.85
C THR A 460 -2.22 12.95 -30.35
N ALA A 461 -3.34 13.32 -29.72
CA ALA A 461 -3.66 14.70 -29.33
C ALA A 461 -2.61 15.33 -28.41
N LEU A 462 -2.10 14.60 -27.42
CA LEU A 462 -1.08 15.13 -26.49
C LEU A 462 0.35 15.09 -27.05
N VAL A 463 0.56 14.50 -28.23
CA VAL A 463 1.83 14.64 -28.96
C VAL A 463 1.81 15.95 -29.75
N SER A 464 0.69 16.29 -30.40
CA SER A 464 0.54 17.53 -31.15
C SER A 464 0.32 18.76 -30.25
N HIS A 465 -0.49 18.62 -29.20
CA HIS A 465 -0.81 19.68 -28.23
C HIS A 465 -0.53 19.18 -26.79
N PRO A 466 0.76 19.14 -26.38
CA PRO A 466 1.14 18.58 -25.08
C PRO A 466 0.62 19.40 -23.90
N LEU A 467 0.37 18.73 -22.78
CA LEU A 467 0.10 19.38 -21.50
C LEU A 467 1.29 20.25 -21.07
N HIS A 468 1.00 21.31 -20.32
CA HIS A 468 2.00 22.23 -19.82
C HIS A 468 3.10 21.51 -19.01
N LEU A 469 4.36 21.93 -19.17
CA LEU A 469 5.52 21.28 -18.53
C LEU A 469 5.47 21.27 -17.00
N ASN A 470 4.76 22.22 -16.38
CA ASN A 470 4.56 22.29 -14.93
C ASN A 470 3.33 21.50 -14.43
N GLN A 471 2.63 20.73 -15.27
CA GLN A 471 1.66 19.72 -14.83
C GLN A 471 2.39 18.42 -14.49
N HIS A 472 2.38 18.01 -13.22
CA HIS A 472 3.16 16.86 -12.73
C HIS A 472 2.33 15.61 -12.44
N ALA A 473 1.10 15.75 -11.95
CA ALA A 473 0.28 14.58 -11.66
C ALA A 473 -0.12 13.87 -12.95
N TYR A 474 -0.26 12.54 -12.89
CA TYR A 474 -0.73 11.68 -13.98
C TYR A 474 -0.02 11.87 -15.34
N SER A 475 1.17 12.47 -15.31
CA SER A 475 1.98 12.78 -16.49
C SER A 475 3.15 11.80 -16.58
N MET A 476 3.52 11.42 -17.80
CA MET A 476 4.58 10.43 -18.00
C MET A 476 5.91 10.94 -17.46
N GLY A 477 6.65 10.09 -16.72
CA GLY A 477 7.96 10.42 -16.15
C GLY A 477 7.94 11.34 -14.91
N LYS A 478 6.83 12.03 -14.63
CA LYS A 478 6.71 12.95 -13.49
C LYS A 478 6.19 12.24 -12.23
N SER A 479 6.51 12.80 -11.07
CA SER A 479 6.10 12.31 -9.75
C SER A 479 6.04 13.45 -8.73
N THR A 480 5.62 13.17 -7.49
CA THR A 480 5.67 14.18 -6.41
C THR A 480 7.06 14.77 -6.23
N GLU A 481 8.11 13.95 -6.39
CA GLU A 481 9.50 14.39 -6.30
C GLU A 481 9.89 15.39 -7.39
N SER A 482 9.35 15.26 -8.62
CA SER A 482 9.60 16.24 -9.68
C SER A 482 8.96 17.60 -9.40
N ALA A 483 7.75 17.62 -8.82
CA ALA A 483 7.07 18.86 -8.43
C ALA A 483 7.79 19.51 -7.24
N LEU A 484 8.13 18.72 -6.21
CA LEU A 484 8.90 19.18 -5.06
C LEU A 484 10.26 19.76 -5.48
N HIS A 485 10.98 19.08 -6.37
CA HIS A 485 12.26 19.57 -6.92
C HIS A 485 12.10 20.95 -7.57
N ARG A 486 11.07 21.12 -8.41
CA ARG A 486 10.82 22.38 -9.12
C ARG A 486 10.50 23.52 -8.15
N VAL A 487 9.65 23.28 -7.15
CA VAL A 487 9.31 24.24 -6.09
C VAL A 487 10.56 24.65 -5.30
N VAL A 488 11.27 23.67 -4.75
CA VAL A 488 12.40 23.93 -3.84
C VAL A 488 13.59 24.54 -4.58
N SER A 489 13.90 24.08 -5.80
CA SER A 489 14.93 24.71 -6.64
C SER A 489 14.63 26.17 -6.94
N TYR A 490 13.37 26.53 -7.19
CA TYR A 490 13.00 27.92 -7.43
C TYR A 490 13.16 28.77 -6.16
N ILE A 491 12.77 28.25 -5.00
CA ILE A 491 12.89 28.97 -3.72
C ILE A 491 14.36 29.17 -3.33
N GLU A 492 15.17 28.10 -3.34
CA GLU A 492 16.59 28.18 -2.96
C GLU A 492 17.38 29.16 -3.83
N ASP A 493 17.15 29.11 -5.14
CA ASP A 493 17.79 30.01 -6.10
C ASP A 493 17.48 31.48 -5.78
N ASN A 494 16.21 31.82 -5.51
CA ASN A 494 15.84 33.19 -5.16
C ASN A 494 16.36 33.62 -3.79
N LEU A 495 16.42 32.72 -2.81
CA LEU A 495 17.01 33.00 -1.50
C LEU A 495 18.51 33.31 -1.61
N ASN A 496 19.24 32.61 -2.48
CA ASN A 496 20.66 32.88 -2.75
C ASN A 496 20.87 34.26 -3.40
N HIS A 497 19.94 34.69 -4.25
CA HIS A 497 19.93 36.03 -4.85
C HIS A 497 19.33 37.11 -3.93
N GLN A 498 19.20 36.85 -2.62
CA GLN A 498 18.65 37.79 -1.62
C GLN A 498 17.22 38.27 -1.93
N ARG A 499 16.44 37.51 -2.69
CA ARG A 499 15.03 37.79 -2.98
C ARG A 499 14.13 37.04 -2.01
N SER A 500 12.89 37.51 -1.90
CA SER A 500 11.83 36.84 -1.14
C SER A 500 10.87 36.16 -2.10
N THR A 501 10.47 34.93 -1.77
CA THR A 501 9.53 34.14 -2.56
C THR A 501 8.24 33.93 -1.77
N LEU A 502 7.13 34.43 -2.31
CA LEU A 502 5.79 34.15 -1.81
C LEU A 502 5.24 32.93 -2.54
N ALA A 503 4.88 31.90 -1.79
CA ALA A 503 4.24 30.71 -2.32
C ALA A 503 2.83 30.57 -1.76
N THR A 504 1.86 30.32 -2.65
CA THR A 504 0.46 30.06 -2.28
C THR A 504 0.08 28.66 -2.74
N PHE A 505 -0.39 27.84 -1.81
CA PHE A 505 -0.80 26.45 -2.01
C PHE A 505 -2.33 26.39 -2.00
N ILE A 506 -2.89 26.07 -3.17
CA ILE A 506 -4.32 26.15 -3.46
C ILE A 506 -4.87 24.73 -3.62
N ASP A 507 -5.92 24.41 -2.86
CA ASP A 507 -6.71 23.17 -2.97
C ASP A 507 -8.03 23.48 -3.68
N ILE A 508 -8.19 23.02 -4.93
CA ILE A 508 -9.42 23.22 -5.69
C ILE A 508 -10.51 22.28 -5.15
N GLU A 509 -11.61 22.83 -4.64
CA GLU A 509 -12.63 22.01 -3.99
C GLU A 509 -13.43 21.19 -5.00
N GLY A 510 -13.33 19.87 -4.89
CA GLY A 510 -14.14 18.95 -5.68
C GLY A 510 -13.72 18.90 -7.15
N ALA A 511 -12.42 18.92 -7.44
CA ALA A 511 -11.87 18.82 -8.79
C ALA A 511 -12.49 17.66 -9.61
N PHE A 512 -12.59 16.46 -9.04
CA PHE A 512 -13.26 15.35 -9.73
C PHE A 512 -14.79 15.45 -9.66
N ASP A 513 -15.35 15.89 -8.54
CA ASP A 513 -16.80 15.78 -8.28
C ASP A 513 -17.63 16.94 -8.89
N LYS A 514 -17.02 18.11 -9.11
CA LYS A 514 -17.70 19.35 -9.52
C LYS A 514 -17.41 19.80 -10.94
N THR A 515 -16.37 19.27 -11.59
CA THR A 515 -16.00 19.71 -12.95
C THR A 515 -17.15 19.46 -13.93
N ASN A 516 -17.55 20.51 -14.66
CA ASN A 516 -18.67 20.43 -15.60
C ASN A 516 -18.28 19.68 -16.87
N PHE A 517 -19.25 18.95 -17.44
CA PHE A 517 -19.06 18.21 -18.70
C PHE A 517 -18.68 19.14 -19.86
N THR A 518 -19.30 20.32 -19.95
CA THR A 518 -18.99 21.31 -20.98
C THR A 518 -17.55 21.79 -20.94
N SER A 519 -16.99 22.01 -19.74
CA SER A 519 -15.59 22.39 -19.57
C SER A 519 -14.64 21.29 -20.03
N ILE A 520 -14.99 20.02 -19.80
CA ILE A 520 -14.21 18.88 -20.28
C ILE A 520 -14.26 18.82 -21.80
N SER A 521 -15.44 18.90 -22.42
CA SER A 521 -15.59 18.83 -23.88
C SER A 521 -14.87 19.98 -24.58
N GLN A 522 -14.95 21.20 -24.05
CA GLN A 522 -14.18 22.36 -24.56
C GLN A 522 -12.67 22.16 -24.41
N ALA A 523 -12.22 21.57 -23.31
CA ALA A 523 -10.79 21.29 -23.11
C ALA A 523 -10.29 20.18 -24.05
N LEU A 524 -11.07 19.12 -24.29
CA LEU A 524 -10.74 18.07 -25.27
C LEU A 524 -10.59 18.66 -26.69
N SER A 525 -11.51 19.51 -27.11
CA SER A 525 -11.46 20.19 -28.41
C SER A 525 -10.20 21.06 -28.56
N ARG A 526 -9.82 21.82 -27.52
CA ARG A 526 -8.61 22.67 -27.55
C ARG A 526 -7.30 21.90 -27.69
N HIS A 527 -7.23 20.68 -27.16
CA HIS A 527 -6.06 19.81 -27.34
C HIS A 527 -6.11 19.01 -28.64
N GLY A 528 -7.09 19.25 -29.52
CA GLY A 528 -7.22 18.55 -30.80
C GLY A 528 -7.58 17.07 -30.65
N VAL A 529 -8.35 16.72 -29.61
CA VAL A 529 -8.89 15.36 -29.48
C VAL A 529 -9.97 15.16 -30.54
N ASP A 530 -9.90 14.00 -31.21
CA ASP A 530 -10.87 13.57 -32.23
C ASP A 530 -12.32 13.69 -31.74
N SER A 531 -13.24 14.08 -32.64
CA SER A 531 -14.64 14.35 -32.33
C SER A 531 -15.39 13.10 -31.87
N THR A 532 -15.11 11.93 -32.46
CA THR A 532 -15.70 10.64 -32.09
C THR A 532 -15.32 10.27 -30.67
N ILE A 533 -14.03 10.42 -30.33
CA ILE A 533 -13.53 10.18 -28.97
C ILE A 533 -14.15 11.17 -27.98
N SER A 534 -14.22 12.45 -28.35
CA SER A 534 -14.77 13.51 -27.50
C SER A 534 -16.26 13.29 -27.22
N GLY A 535 -17.05 12.92 -28.23
CA GLY A 535 -18.46 12.59 -28.09
C GLY A 535 -18.70 11.35 -27.24
N TRP A 536 -17.88 10.31 -27.42
CA TRP A 536 -17.94 9.12 -26.55
C TRP A 536 -17.64 9.46 -25.08
N ILE A 537 -16.64 10.30 -24.81
CA ILE A 537 -16.33 10.76 -23.44
C ILE A 537 -17.48 11.57 -22.85
N ASP A 538 -18.11 12.45 -23.63
CA ASP A 538 -19.27 13.23 -23.20
C ASP A 538 -20.44 12.32 -22.81
N SER A 539 -20.76 11.30 -23.63
CA SER A 539 -21.73 10.25 -23.32
C SER A 539 -21.37 9.47 -22.05
N MET A 540 -20.10 9.07 -21.90
CA MET A 540 -19.60 8.37 -20.69
C MET A 540 -19.78 9.20 -19.42
N LEU A 541 -19.69 10.52 -19.50
CA LEU A 541 -19.81 11.39 -18.33
C LEU A 541 -21.26 11.66 -17.96
N ARG A 542 -22.13 11.91 -18.95
CA ARG A 542 -23.54 12.30 -18.78
C ARG A 542 -24.45 11.16 -18.35
N TYR A 543 -24.31 10.00 -18.98
CA TYR A 543 -25.27 8.90 -18.84
C TYR A 543 -24.98 7.99 -17.64
N ARG A 544 -24.39 8.51 -16.55
CA ARG A 544 -24.01 7.69 -15.38
C ARG A 544 -25.08 7.69 -14.31
N ALA A 545 -25.50 6.48 -13.94
CA ALA A 545 -26.33 6.22 -12.79
C ALA A 545 -25.48 5.62 -11.66
N ILE A 546 -25.52 6.22 -10.48
CA ILE A 546 -24.82 5.74 -9.29
C ILE A 546 -25.76 4.95 -8.39
N GLN A 547 -25.24 3.85 -7.85
CA GLN A 547 -25.89 3.03 -6.85
C GLN A 547 -25.03 2.99 -5.59
N PHE A 548 -25.61 3.34 -4.45
CA PHE A 548 -24.98 3.24 -3.15
C PHE A 548 -25.77 2.28 -2.25
N THR A 549 -25.08 1.53 -1.39
CA THR A 549 -25.72 0.56 -0.49
C THR A 549 -25.06 0.62 0.87
N VAL A 550 -25.84 0.99 1.90
CA VAL A 550 -25.48 0.84 3.32
C VAL A 550 -26.18 -0.40 3.85
N SER A 551 -27.49 -0.29 4.06
CA SER A 551 -28.41 -1.40 4.35
C SER A 551 -29.44 -1.53 3.23
N GLU A 552 -29.92 -0.38 2.72
CA GLU A 552 -30.80 -0.27 1.56
C GLU A 552 -30.04 0.28 0.35
N VAL A 553 -30.61 0.07 -0.84
CA VAL A 553 -30.06 0.54 -2.11
C VAL A 553 -30.61 1.91 -2.43
N THR A 554 -29.76 2.93 -2.51
CA THR A 554 -30.12 4.27 -3.00
C THR A 554 -29.54 4.47 -4.40
N ARG A 555 -30.34 5.01 -5.31
CA ARG A 555 -29.95 5.31 -6.70
C ARG A 555 -29.96 6.82 -6.94
N GLY A 556 -29.05 7.27 -7.80
CA GLY A 556 -29.03 8.66 -8.23
C GLY A 556 -28.38 8.85 -9.59
N VAL A 557 -28.73 9.94 -10.25
CA VAL A 557 -28.15 10.31 -11.54
C VAL A 557 -27.26 11.54 -11.39
N VAL A 558 -26.04 11.43 -11.92
CA VAL A 558 -24.98 12.41 -11.69
C VAL A 558 -25.10 13.56 -12.69
N ALA A 559 -25.11 14.80 -12.19
CA ALA A 559 -25.23 16.00 -13.03
C ALA A 559 -23.89 16.58 -13.50
N ARG A 560 -22.78 16.27 -12.82
CA ARG A 560 -21.43 16.81 -13.12
C ARG A 560 -20.33 15.93 -12.51
N GLY A 561 -19.08 16.20 -12.87
CA GLY A 561 -17.90 15.55 -12.32
C GLY A 561 -17.51 14.24 -13.01
N CYS A 562 -16.27 13.80 -12.83
CA CYS A 562 -15.74 12.54 -13.33
C CYS A 562 -15.83 11.43 -12.27
N PRO A 563 -15.94 10.13 -12.65
CA PRO A 563 -16.01 9.04 -11.68
C PRO A 563 -14.69 8.90 -10.92
N GLN A 564 -14.72 8.99 -9.59
CA GLN A 564 -13.52 8.83 -8.76
C GLN A 564 -13.11 7.35 -8.69
N GLY A 565 -12.18 6.95 -9.56
CA GLY A 565 -11.80 5.56 -9.80
C GLY A 565 -11.92 5.11 -11.26
N GLY A 566 -12.44 5.99 -12.12
CA GLY A 566 -12.36 5.85 -13.59
C GLY A 566 -10.92 5.94 -14.09
N VAL A 567 -10.68 5.35 -15.25
CA VAL A 567 -9.34 5.31 -15.87
C VAL A 567 -9.03 6.65 -16.54
N LEU A 568 -10.02 7.26 -17.20
CA LEU A 568 -9.87 8.54 -17.89
C LEU A 568 -9.95 9.76 -16.98
N SER A 569 -10.67 9.66 -15.85
CA SER A 569 -10.93 10.80 -14.95
C SER A 569 -9.69 11.66 -14.62
N PRO A 570 -8.51 11.08 -14.29
CA PRO A 570 -7.30 11.87 -14.02
C PRO A 570 -6.80 12.67 -15.22
N LEU A 571 -6.90 12.11 -16.43
CA LEU A 571 -6.49 12.79 -17.66
C LEU A 571 -7.45 13.94 -17.99
N LEU A 572 -8.76 13.71 -17.87
CA LEU A 572 -9.78 14.72 -18.14
C LEU A 572 -9.62 15.94 -17.22
N TRP A 573 -9.35 15.70 -15.93
CA TRP A 573 -9.03 16.78 -15.00
C TRP A 573 -7.76 17.55 -15.41
N ASN A 574 -6.69 16.82 -15.75
CA ASN A 574 -5.44 17.44 -16.14
C ASN A 574 -5.59 18.35 -17.37
N ILE A 575 -6.36 17.92 -18.37
CA ILE A 575 -6.64 18.70 -19.59
C ILE A 575 -7.43 19.98 -19.26
N VAL A 576 -8.38 19.92 -18.32
CA VAL A 576 -9.14 21.11 -17.89
C VAL A 576 -8.25 22.12 -17.14
N VAL A 577 -7.48 21.66 -16.16
CA VAL A 577 -6.65 22.56 -15.33
C VAL A 577 -5.39 23.05 -16.07
N ASP A 578 -5.02 22.42 -17.19
CA ASP A 578 -3.86 22.81 -18.00
C ASP A 578 -3.95 24.26 -18.47
N GLU A 579 -5.15 24.72 -18.82
CA GLU A 579 -5.44 26.11 -19.18
C GLU A 579 -5.02 27.10 -18.09
N LEU A 580 -5.42 26.84 -16.84
CA LEU A 580 -5.09 27.73 -15.72
C LEU A 580 -3.57 27.76 -15.50
N ILE A 581 -2.92 26.59 -15.61
CA ILE A 581 -1.47 26.49 -15.48
C ILE A 581 -0.79 27.30 -16.60
N ALA A 582 -1.25 27.18 -17.84
CA ALA A 582 -0.72 27.93 -18.97
C ALA A 582 -0.89 29.45 -18.76
N GLN A 583 -2.12 29.92 -18.50
CA GLN A 583 -2.42 31.34 -18.29
C GLN A 583 -1.55 31.98 -17.20
N LEU A 584 -1.33 31.29 -16.08
CA LEU A 584 -0.49 31.81 -14.99
C LEU A 584 0.99 31.82 -15.36
N ASN A 585 1.50 30.78 -16.03
CA ASN A 585 2.90 30.72 -16.44
C ASN A 585 3.23 31.69 -17.58
N ASP A 586 2.27 32.00 -18.47
CA ASP A 586 2.40 33.03 -19.52
C ASP A 586 2.61 34.42 -18.91
N GLN A 587 1.99 34.70 -17.75
CA GLN A 587 2.22 35.91 -16.94
C GLN A 587 3.50 35.84 -16.09
N ARG A 588 4.34 34.81 -16.30
CA ARG A 588 5.59 34.54 -15.56
C ARG A 588 5.39 34.24 -14.07
N PHE A 589 4.18 33.86 -13.65
CA PHE A 589 3.94 33.30 -12.32
C PHE A 589 4.22 31.80 -12.36
N LEU A 590 5.34 31.38 -11.75
CA LEU A 590 5.70 29.96 -11.75
C LEU A 590 4.61 29.16 -11.06
N THR A 591 3.86 28.39 -11.85
CA THR A 591 2.70 27.66 -11.36
C THR A 591 2.88 26.18 -11.64
N ILE A 592 2.75 25.37 -10.59
CA ILE A 592 2.98 23.93 -10.58
C ILE A 592 1.68 23.24 -10.20
N GLY A 593 1.18 22.38 -11.09
CA GLY A 593 -0.02 21.57 -10.87
C GLY A 593 0.35 20.15 -10.44
N TYR A 594 -0.32 19.66 -9.40
CA TYR A 594 -0.31 18.26 -9.02
C TYR A 594 -1.73 17.81 -8.68
N ALA A 595 -2.46 17.34 -9.69
CA ALA A 595 -3.87 16.98 -9.58
C ALA A 595 -4.67 18.21 -9.13
N ASP A 596 -5.37 18.14 -7.99
CA ASP A 596 -6.15 19.22 -7.38
C ASP A 596 -5.30 20.25 -6.61
N ASP A 597 -4.05 19.90 -6.27
CA ASP A 597 -3.10 20.81 -5.60
C ASP A 597 -2.42 21.72 -6.65
N LEU A 598 -2.67 23.03 -6.58
CA LEU A 598 -1.99 24.05 -7.37
C LEU A 598 -1.03 24.85 -6.48
N THR A 599 0.18 25.10 -6.96
CA THR A 599 1.17 25.93 -6.24
C THR A 599 1.65 27.06 -7.12
N ILE A 600 1.45 28.30 -6.67
CA ILE A 600 1.90 29.51 -7.37
C ILE A 600 3.08 30.08 -6.58
N LEU A 601 4.20 30.30 -7.26
CA LEU A 601 5.41 30.89 -6.69
C LEU A 601 5.77 32.19 -7.41
N ILE A 602 5.99 33.23 -6.62
CA ILE A 602 6.35 34.55 -7.11
C ILE A 602 7.53 35.06 -6.27
N SER A 603 8.60 35.49 -6.94
CA SER A 603 9.79 36.02 -6.28
C SER A 603 10.09 37.45 -6.70
N ALA A 604 10.39 38.29 -5.72
CA ALA A 604 10.81 39.68 -5.95
C ALA A 604 11.78 40.15 -4.85
N PRO A 605 12.55 41.22 -5.07
CA PRO A 605 13.43 41.80 -4.03
C PRO A 605 12.68 42.31 -2.80
N PHE A 606 11.44 42.78 -3.00
CA PHE A 606 10.58 43.34 -1.95
C PHE A 606 9.32 42.51 -1.78
N GLU A 607 8.96 42.24 -0.53
CA GLU A 607 7.81 41.43 -0.14
C GLU A 607 6.48 42.06 -0.58
N SER A 608 6.39 43.39 -0.58
CA SER A 608 5.22 44.12 -1.07
C SER A 608 4.89 43.78 -2.53
N ILE A 609 5.92 43.78 -3.40
CA ILE A 609 5.79 43.43 -4.82
C ILE A 609 5.31 42.00 -4.98
N THR A 610 5.84 41.05 -4.18
CA THR A 610 5.36 39.66 -4.23
C THR A 610 3.88 39.54 -3.87
N CYS A 611 3.40 40.31 -2.88
CA CYS A 611 1.99 40.32 -2.51
C CYS A 611 1.11 40.95 -3.61
N ASP A 612 1.57 42.01 -4.27
CA ASP A 612 0.83 42.66 -5.35
C ASP A 612 0.73 41.77 -6.60
N GLN A 613 1.83 41.13 -6.98
CA GLN A 613 1.85 40.15 -8.06
C GLN A 613 1.02 38.91 -7.72
N MET A 614 1.06 38.43 -6.48
CA MET A 614 0.23 37.31 -6.04
C MET A 614 -1.26 37.66 -6.09
N ARG A 615 -1.63 38.91 -5.84
CA ARG A 615 -3.01 39.38 -6.01
C ARG A 615 -3.48 39.29 -7.46
N LEU A 616 -2.61 39.62 -8.42
CA LEU A 616 -2.90 39.46 -9.85
C LEU A 616 -3.07 37.99 -10.22
N ALA A 617 -2.17 37.13 -9.73
CA ALA A 617 -2.24 35.69 -9.96
C ALA A 617 -3.54 35.08 -9.38
N LEU A 618 -3.92 35.44 -8.15
CA LEU A 618 -5.16 34.97 -7.52
C LEU A 618 -6.41 35.47 -8.25
N LYS A 619 -6.38 36.67 -8.85
CA LYS A 619 -7.49 37.16 -9.68
C LYS A 619 -7.70 36.30 -10.92
N ILE A 620 -6.61 35.83 -11.56
CA ILE A 620 -6.69 34.87 -12.68
C ILE A 620 -7.34 33.57 -12.21
N VAL A 621 -6.95 33.07 -11.04
CA VAL A 621 -7.57 31.88 -10.43
C VAL A 621 -9.07 32.09 -10.18
N GLU A 622 -9.48 33.22 -9.62
CA GLU A 622 -10.89 33.55 -9.38
C GLU A 622 -11.70 33.58 -10.68
N GLN A 623 -11.17 34.24 -11.72
CA GLN A 623 -11.82 34.33 -13.03
C GLN A 623 -11.96 32.96 -13.70
N TRP A 624 -10.91 32.14 -13.66
CA TRP A 624 -10.95 30.79 -14.20
C TRP A 624 -11.93 29.90 -13.42
N CYS A 625 -11.92 29.96 -12.08
CA CYS A 625 -12.88 29.25 -11.25
C CYS A 625 -14.33 29.65 -11.57
N ALA A 626 -14.60 30.94 -11.78
CA ALA A 626 -15.91 31.42 -12.18
C ALA A 626 -16.34 30.87 -13.56
N ALA A 627 -15.43 30.88 -14.56
CA ALA A 627 -15.71 30.36 -15.89
C ALA A 627 -16.05 28.85 -15.91
N HIS A 628 -15.41 28.07 -15.02
CA HIS A 628 -15.61 26.62 -14.92
C HIS A 628 -16.61 26.18 -13.84
N ASN A 629 -17.26 27.13 -13.14
CA ASN A 629 -18.10 26.89 -11.95
C ASN A 629 -17.41 26.03 -10.87
N LEU A 630 -16.13 26.29 -10.65
CA LEU A 630 -15.32 25.67 -9.59
C LEU A 630 -15.14 26.64 -8.44
N THR A 631 -14.76 26.13 -7.28
CA THR A 631 -14.55 26.93 -6.06
C THR A 631 -13.25 26.52 -5.39
N VAL A 632 -12.50 27.50 -4.87
CA VAL A 632 -11.36 27.25 -3.99
C VAL A 632 -11.81 27.52 -2.56
N ASN A 633 -11.31 26.73 -1.60
CA ASN A 633 -11.56 27.00 -0.20
C ASN A 633 -10.44 27.90 0.39
N PRO A 634 -10.73 29.16 0.75
CA PRO A 634 -9.71 30.07 1.29
C PRO A 634 -9.11 29.55 2.61
N SER A 635 -9.89 28.84 3.44
CA SER A 635 -9.41 28.32 4.74
C SER A 635 -8.42 27.16 4.61
N LYS A 636 -8.41 26.47 3.47
CA LYS A 636 -7.41 25.43 3.15
C LYS A 636 -6.23 25.97 2.34
N THR A 637 -6.36 27.19 1.82
CA THR A 637 -5.30 27.81 1.03
C THR A 637 -4.24 28.33 1.99
N GLU A 638 -3.04 27.79 1.90
CA GLU A 638 -1.92 28.17 2.78
C GLU A 638 -0.94 29.04 2.00
N MET A 639 -0.48 30.14 2.62
CA MET A 639 0.47 31.06 2.04
C MET A 639 1.70 31.18 2.93
N ILE A 640 2.89 31.09 2.34
CA ILE A 640 4.15 31.13 3.07
C ILE A 640 5.14 32.04 2.36
N MET A 641 5.86 32.84 3.15
CA MET A 641 6.93 33.71 2.68
C MET A 641 8.28 33.07 2.98
N PHE A 642 9.03 32.71 1.95
CA PHE A 642 10.41 32.26 2.06
C PHE A 642 11.34 33.48 1.92
N THR A 643 12.04 33.83 2.98
CA THR A 643 12.95 34.98 2.99
C THR A 643 14.08 34.82 4.00
N ASN A 644 15.22 35.45 3.73
CA ASN A 644 16.32 35.58 4.69
C ASN A 644 16.12 36.74 5.68
N LYS A 645 15.18 37.66 5.43
CA LYS A 645 14.90 38.81 6.31
C LYS A 645 14.33 38.37 7.67
N ARG A 646 14.61 39.16 8.71
CA ARG A 646 14.19 38.87 10.10
C ARG A 646 12.80 39.41 10.44
N SER A 647 12.41 40.54 9.85
CA SER A 647 11.09 41.16 10.05
C SER A 647 10.44 41.39 8.69
N LEU A 648 9.14 41.09 8.60
CA LEU A 648 8.34 41.22 7.38
C LEU A 648 7.62 42.56 7.26
N GLY A 649 7.70 43.45 8.26
CA GLY A 649 6.97 44.73 8.25
C GLY A 649 5.45 44.58 8.11
N ASN A 650 4.77 45.70 7.81
CA ASN A 650 3.32 45.71 7.57
C ASN A 650 3.02 45.41 6.10
N LEU A 651 2.73 44.14 5.79
CA LEU A 651 2.39 43.70 4.43
C LEU A 651 0.88 43.72 4.19
N ARG A 652 0.46 44.25 3.05
CA ARG A 652 -0.91 44.12 2.56
C ARG A 652 -1.11 42.75 1.90
N LEU A 653 -1.56 41.78 2.68
CA LEU A 653 -1.72 40.41 2.21
C LEU A 653 -2.79 40.28 1.10
N PRO A 654 -2.61 39.36 0.14
CA PRO A 654 -3.59 39.08 -0.90
C PRO A 654 -4.93 38.59 -0.34
N LYS A 655 -6.00 38.84 -1.10
CA LYS A 655 -7.34 38.29 -0.84
C LYS A 655 -7.67 37.24 -1.91
N LEU A 656 -8.45 36.24 -1.52
CA LEU A 656 -9.01 35.22 -2.39
C LEU A 656 -10.51 35.07 -2.07
N PHE A 657 -11.36 35.27 -3.07
CA PHE A 657 -12.83 35.36 -2.96
C PHE A 657 -13.25 36.34 -1.85
N GLY A 658 -12.61 37.50 -1.79
CA GLY A 658 -12.84 38.54 -0.76
C GLY A 658 -12.27 38.24 0.63
N THR A 659 -11.80 37.02 0.88
CA THR A 659 -11.21 36.61 2.18
C THR A 659 -9.72 36.88 2.18
N GLN A 660 -9.20 37.54 3.22
CA GLN A 660 -7.76 37.81 3.35
C GLN A 660 -7.01 36.54 3.75
N LEU A 661 -5.97 36.18 2.98
CA LEU A 661 -5.11 35.05 3.28
C LEU A 661 -4.12 35.38 4.39
N THR A 662 -3.75 34.38 5.18
CA THR A 662 -2.78 34.51 6.28
C THR A 662 -1.45 33.87 5.93
N LEU A 663 -0.37 34.42 6.47
CA LEU A 663 0.96 33.82 6.33
C LEU A 663 1.18 32.76 7.40
N THR A 664 1.54 31.55 6.97
CA THR A 664 1.99 30.48 7.85
C THR A 664 3.51 30.39 7.88
N LYS A 665 4.07 29.81 8.95
CA LYS A 665 5.52 29.53 9.05
C LYS A 665 5.91 28.21 8.40
N GLU A 666 4.92 27.37 8.13
CA GLU A 666 5.09 26.05 7.56
C GLU A 666 3.86 25.63 6.77
N VAL A 667 4.08 24.81 5.75
CA VAL A 667 3.03 24.29 4.87
C VAL A 667 3.33 22.84 4.51
N LYS A 668 2.29 22.02 4.41
CA LYS A 668 2.43 20.61 4.01
C LYS A 668 2.07 20.45 2.53
N TYR A 669 3.08 20.30 1.69
CA TYR A 669 2.93 20.14 0.26
C TYR A 669 3.37 18.75 -0.21
N LEU A 670 2.50 18.03 -0.91
CA LEU A 670 2.75 16.68 -1.45
C LEU A 670 3.35 15.69 -0.42
N GLY A 671 2.98 15.84 0.86
CA GLY A 671 3.45 14.98 1.95
C GLY A 671 4.82 15.37 2.54
N VAL A 672 5.40 16.50 2.14
CA VAL A 672 6.60 17.11 2.72
C VAL A 672 6.22 18.42 3.42
N ILE A 673 6.88 18.75 4.54
CA ILE A 673 6.63 20.00 5.26
C ILE A 673 7.72 20.98 4.85
N LEU A 674 7.31 22.11 4.29
CA LEU A 674 8.19 23.22 3.93
C LEU A 674 8.08 24.26 5.05
N ASP A 675 9.16 24.50 5.77
CA ASP A 675 9.26 25.64 6.68
C ASP A 675 9.85 26.87 5.95
N SER A 676 9.57 28.08 6.43
CA SER A 676 9.94 29.33 5.74
C SER A 676 11.44 29.53 5.49
N LYS A 677 12.30 28.71 6.10
CA LYS A 677 13.76 28.71 5.96
C LYS A 677 14.30 27.42 5.33
N LEU A 678 13.43 26.47 4.96
CA LEU A 678 13.80 25.14 4.45
C LEU A 678 14.82 24.42 5.35
N LEU A 679 14.59 24.43 6.67
CA LEU A 679 15.41 23.73 7.66
C LEU A 679 15.05 22.26 7.84
N TRP A 680 13.85 21.85 7.45
CA TRP A 680 13.36 20.45 7.42
C TRP A 680 13.24 19.74 8.78
N ASN A 681 13.45 20.43 9.90
CA ASN A 681 13.42 19.82 11.24
C ASN A 681 12.07 19.18 11.55
N LYS A 682 10.99 19.95 11.38
CA LYS A 682 9.63 19.49 11.65
C LYS A 682 9.20 18.38 10.68
N HIS A 683 9.63 18.45 9.42
CA HIS A 683 9.42 17.38 8.46
C HIS A 683 10.00 16.06 8.97
N LEU A 684 11.29 16.08 9.33
CA LEU A 684 11.99 14.89 9.81
C LEU A 684 11.35 14.34 11.10
N ASP A 685 11.03 15.21 12.05
CA ASP A 685 10.41 14.80 13.32
C ASP A 685 9.02 14.17 13.09
N GLU A 686 8.17 14.72 12.20
CA GLU A 686 6.88 14.12 11.84
C GLU A 686 7.07 12.73 11.19
N LYS A 687 8.02 12.58 10.26
CA LYS A 687 8.30 11.30 9.59
C LYS A 687 8.81 10.24 10.56
N LEU A 688 9.74 10.60 11.44
CA LEU A 688 10.27 9.71 12.46
C LEU A 688 9.18 9.31 13.47
N ASN A 689 8.35 10.24 13.92
CA ASN A 689 7.24 9.95 14.82
C ASN A 689 6.24 8.99 14.17
N LYS A 690 5.85 9.25 12.93
CA LYS A 690 4.94 8.37 12.17
C LYS A 690 5.53 6.97 11.98
N ALA A 691 6.81 6.89 11.61
CA ALA A 691 7.51 5.62 11.44
C ALA A 691 7.64 4.88 12.78
N CYS A 692 7.87 5.58 13.88
CA CYS A 692 7.96 5.02 15.23
C CYS A 692 6.63 4.44 15.70
N ILE A 693 5.52 5.17 15.52
CA ILE A 693 4.17 4.68 15.86
C ILE A 693 3.86 3.38 15.11
N ILE A 694 4.07 3.37 13.79
CA ILE A 694 3.81 2.18 12.96
C ILE A 694 4.75 1.04 13.34
N PHE A 695 6.02 1.33 13.63
CA PHE A 695 6.95 0.32 14.11
C PHE A 695 6.52 -0.28 15.45
N CYS A 696 6.09 0.54 16.42
CA CYS A 696 5.58 0.09 17.71
C CYS A 696 4.31 -0.76 17.57
N GLN A 697 3.43 -0.44 16.62
CA GLN A 697 2.29 -1.28 16.28
C GLN A 697 2.75 -2.66 15.75
N CYS A 698 3.71 -2.68 14.82
CA CYS A 698 4.30 -3.92 14.32
C CYS A 698 5.06 -4.71 15.39
N LYS A 699 5.68 -4.03 16.37
CA LYS A 699 6.41 -4.63 17.49
C LYS A 699 5.52 -5.55 18.34
N ARG A 700 4.19 -5.38 18.32
CA ARG A 700 3.24 -6.29 19.00
C ARG A 700 3.29 -7.73 18.48
N LEU A 701 3.85 -7.93 17.28
CA LEU A 701 4.08 -9.24 16.65
C LEU A 701 5.42 -9.88 17.05
N LEU A 702 6.22 -9.18 17.88
CA LEU A 702 7.63 -9.46 18.08
C LEU A 702 7.99 -9.43 19.57
N GLY A 703 8.68 -10.47 20.03
CA GLY A 703 9.36 -10.50 21.33
C GLY A 703 10.88 -10.64 21.19
N LYS A 704 11.59 -10.67 22.33
CA LYS A 704 13.04 -10.91 22.34
C LYS A 704 13.41 -12.31 21.81
N SER A 705 12.57 -13.31 22.05
CA SER A 705 12.82 -14.72 21.72
C SER A 705 11.68 -15.40 20.93
N TRP A 706 10.60 -14.68 20.60
CA TRP A 706 9.40 -15.23 19.97
C TRP A 706 8.82 -14.28 18.93
N GLY A 707 7.93 -14.74 18.05
CA GLY A 707 7.25 -13.92 17.04
C GLY A 707 7.87 -14.05 15.65
N LEU A 708 7.70 -13.04 14.79
CA LEU A 708 8.15 -13.12 13.40
C LEU A 708 9.65 -13.42 13.28
N SER A 709 10.02 -14.18 12.25
CA SER A 709 11.42 -14.48 11.95
C SER A 709 12.25 -13.21 11.70
N PRO A 710 13.58 -13.23 11.94
CA PRO A 710 14.45 -12.09 11.66
C PRO A 710 14.37 -11.62 10.21
N LYS A 711 14.25 -12.56 9.26
CA LYS A 711 14.05 -12.28 7.83
C LYS A 711 12.79 -11.46 7.56
N ILE A 712 11.64 -11.86 8.12
CA ILE A 712 10.37 -11.13 7.94
C ILE A 712 10.42 -9.78 8.67
N THR A 713 11.02 -9.73 9.85
CA THR A 713 11.18 -8.48 10.62
C THR A 713 12.04 -7.46 9.87
N LEU A 714 13.16 -7.90 9.30
CA LEU A 714 14.02 -7.05 8.47
C LEU A 714 13.31 -6.60 7.20
N TRP A 715 12.52 -7.49 6.59
CA TRP A 715 11.68 -7.15 5.45
C TRP A 715 10.66 -6.06 5.81
N LEU A 716 9.92 -6.19 6.92
CA LEU A 716 8.98 -5.17 7.39
C LEU A 716 9.65 -3.81 7.57
N TYR A 717 10.85 -3.78 8.15
CA TYR A 717 11.61 -2.54 8.26
C TYR A 717 11.95 -1.96 6.88
N ARG A 718 12.53 -2.77 5.98
CA ARG A 718 13.00 -2.32 4.66
C ARG A 718 11.87 -1.87 3.73
N THR A 719 10.68 -2.50 3.80
CA THR A 719 9.58 -2.30 2.85
C THR A 719 8.43 -1.45 3.37
N VAL A 720 8.26 -1.35 4.70
CA VAL A 720 7.16 -0.60 5.31
C VAL A 720 7.67 0.63 6.05
N ILE A 721 8.64 0.46 6.95
CA ILE A 721 9.05 1.54 7.86
C ILE A 721 10.01 2.52 7.18
N ARG A 722 11.06 2.01 6.53
CA ARG A 722 12.10 2.84 5.91
C ARG A 722 11.57 3.76 4.80
N PRO A 723 10.67 3.33 3.90
CA PRO A 723 10.09 4.21 2.87
C PRO A 723 9.29 5.39 3.42
N ILE A 724 8.73 5.29 4.64
CA ILE A 724 8.03 6.41 5.29
C ILE A 724 9.01 7.55 5.55
N ILE A 725 10.24 7.21 5.97
CA ILE A 725 11.28 8.18 6.33
C ILE A 725 11.93 8.75 5.09
N THR A 726 12.22 7.94 4.07
CA THR A 726 12.94 8.38 2.86
C THR A 726 12.05 9.11 1.85
N TYR A 727 10.75 9.28 2.12
CA TYR A 727 9.83 9.96 1.22
C TYR A 727 10.24 11.41 0.98
N GLY A 728 10.39 11.81 -0.28
CA GLY A 728 10.77 13.17 -0.67
C GLY A 728 12.23 13.52 -0.37
N ALA A 729 13.11 12.53 -0.13
CA ALA A 729 14.52 12.74 0.23
C ALA A 729 15.27 13.68 -0.73
N VAL A 730 14.87 13.72 -2.01
CA VAL A 730 15.48 14.57 -3.04
C VAL A 730 15.60 16.06 -2.66
N VAL A 731 14.69 16.60 -1.85
CA VAL A 731 14.70 18.03 -1.49
C VAL A 731 15.30 18.35 -0.11
N TRP A 732 15.43 17.35 0.78
CA TRP A 732 15.83 17.59 2.17
C TRP A 732 17.06 16.78 2.63
N TRP A 733 17.67 15.98 1.76
CA TRP A 733 18.78 15.09 2.10
C TRP A 733 19.96 15.81 2.76
N GLN A 734 20.24 17.09 2.45
CA GLN A 734 21.35 17.87 3.01
C GLN A 734 21.25 17.95 4.54
N ARG A 735 20.03 17.89 5.07
CA ARG A 735 19.81 17.89 6.52
C ARG A 735 20.46 16.69 7.20
N THR A 736 20.71 15.61 6.46
CA THR A 736 21.41 14.40 6.94
C THR A 736 22.91 14.56 7.10
N GLU A 737 23.52 15.68 6.66
CA GLU A 737 24.94 15.97 6.87
C GLU A 737 25.23 16.47 8.30
N LEU A 738 24.19 16.87 9.04
CA LEU A 738 24.35 17.42 10.39
C LEU A 738 24.40 16.33 11.45
N SER A 739 25.37 16.44 12.35
CA SER A 739 25.61 15.47 13.44
C SER A 739 24.37 15.24 14.32
N THR A 740 23.61 16.30 14.64
CA THR A 740 22.38 16.19 15.44
C THR A 740 21.31 15.33 14.76
N VAL A 741 21.20 15.42 13.44
CA VAL A 741 20.25 14.65 12.63
C VAL A 741 20.71 13.21 12.46
N ILE A 742 22.01 13.01 12.20
CA ILE A 742 22.61 11.67 12.15
C ILE A 742 22.34 10.93 13.46
N ASN A 743 22.53 11.58 14.61
CA ASN A 743 22.26 10.99 15.92
C ASN A 743 20.78 10.61 16.09
N LYS A 744 19.84 11.48 15.70
CA LYS A 744 18.38 11.17 15.73
C LYS A 744 18.05 9.96 14.85
N LEU A 745 18.60 9.91 13.64
CA LEU A 745 18.39 8.82 12.68
C LEU A 745 18.96 7.49 13.19
N GLN A 746 20.15 7.51 13.80
CA GLN A 746 20.77 6.35 14.43
C GLN A 746 19.98 5.84 15.63
N GLN A 747 19.49 6.74 16.49
CA GLN A 747 18.61 6.37 17.61
C GLN A 747 17.34 5.67 17.13
N PHE A 748 16.75 6.15 16.03
CA PHE A 748 15.62 5.49 15.40
C PHE A 748 16.00 4.12 14.83
N GLN A 749 17.04 4.04 13.98
CA GLN A 749 17.45 2.79 13.30
C GLN A 749 17.92 1.70 14.26
N ARG A 750 18.39 2.07 15.45
CA ARG A 750 18.66 1.13 16.55
C ARG A 750 17.44 0.29 16.90
N LEU A 751 16.24 0.86 16.94
CA LEU A 751 15.01 0.16 17.33
C LEU A 751 14.69 -1.06 16.43
N PRO A 752 14.62 -0.94 15.08
CA PRO A 752 14.44 -2.08 14.20
C PRO A 752 15.64 -3.02 14.19
N CYS A 753 16.89 -2.53 14.25
CA CYS A 753 18.07 -3.40 14.31
C CYS A 753 18.00 -4.33 15.54
N SER A 754 17.72 -3.77 16.72
CA SER A 754 17.55 -4.55 17.95
C SER A 754 16.32 -5.47 17.90
N ALA A 755 15.26 -5.10 17.20
CA ALA A 755 14.10 -5.98 17.02
C ALA A 755 14.42 -7.18 16.11
N VAL A 756 15.24 -7.00 15.07
CA VAL A 756 15.68 -8.08 14.18
C VAL A 756 16.60 -9.06 14.93
N THR A 757 17.58 -8.55 15.67
CA THR A 757 18.61 -9.38 16.32
C THR A 757 18.25 -9.85 17.72
N GLY A 758 17.36 -9.17 18.44
CA GLY A 758 17.07 -9.45 19.85
C GLY A 758 18.26 -9.16 20.80
N CYS A 759 19.25 -8.40 20.34
CA CYS A 759 20.51 -8.15 21.05
C CYS A 759 20.34 -7.38 22.37
N MET A 760 21.39 -7.35 23.19
CA MET A 760 21.40 -6.58 24.45
C MET A 760 21.34 -5.07 24.20
N ARG A 761 20.82 -4.31 25.17
CA ARG A 761 20.73 -2.84 25.11
C ARG A 761 22.12 -2.17 25.01
N THR A 762 23.20 -2.83 25.40
CA THR A 762 24.56 -2.30 25.30
C THR A 762 25.20 -2.52 23.92
N THR A 763 24.61 -3.36 23.05
CA THR A 763 25.18 -3.68 21.73
C THR A 763 25.30 -2.43 20.84
N PRO A 764 26.46 -2.10 20.26
CA PRO A 764 26.66 -0.92 19.42
C PRO A 764 25.80 -0.94 18.15
N THR A 765 25.14 0.19 17.82
CA THR A 765 24.29 0.29 16.62
C THR A 765 25.09 0.06 15.34
N ALA A 766 26.29 0.64 15.23
CA ALA A 766 27.15 0.49 14.06
C ALA A 766 27.50 -0.97 13.74
N ALA A 767 27.75 -1.80 14.78
CA ALA A 767 28.00 -3.22 14.59
C ALA A 767 26.75 -3.97 14.07
N LEU A 768 25.56 -3.60 14.55
CA LEU A 768 24.29 -4.16 14.07
C LEU A 768 24.00 -3.77 12.62
N GLU A 769 24.28 -2.52 12.25
CA GLU A 769 24.13 -2.02 10.88
C GLU A 769 25.00 -2.83 9.90
N VAL A 770 26.26 -3.07 10.25
CA VAL A 770 27.17 -3.90 9.44
C VAL A 770 26.72 -5.35 9.38
N ALA A 771 26.38 -5.96 10.52
CA ALA A 771 25.92 -7.35 10.58
C ALA A 771 24.64 -7.60 9.75
N LEU A 772 23.70 -6.64 9.78
CA LEU A 772 22.43 -6.72 9.04
C LEU A 772 22.52 -6.18 7.60
N GLY A 773 23.70 -5.74 7.15
CA GLY A 773 23.88 -5.13 5.83
C GLY A 773 22.93 -3.96 5.61
N LEU A 774 22.75 -3.14 6.64
CA LEU A 774 21.94 -1.94 6.63
C LEU A 774 22.87 -0.74 6.62
N PRO A 775 22.89 0.09 5.56
CA PRO A 775 23.56 1.37 5.64
C PRO A 775 22.93 2.23 6.75
N PRO A 776 23.71 3.07 7.44
CA PRO A 776 23.21 4.12 8.29
C PRO A 776 22.14 4.94 7.55
N LEU A 777 21.07 5.29 8.25
CA LEU A 777 19.86 5.82 7.63
C LEU A 777 20.11 7.16 6.93
N ASP A 778 21.04 7.97 7.42
CA ASP A 778 21.51 9.20 6.76
C ASP A 778 22.12 8.90 5.38
N LEU A 779 23.04 7.94 5.29
CA LEU A 779 23.65 7.52 4.02
C LEU A 779 22.61 6.89 3.08
N PHE A 780 21.64 6.15 3.64
CA PHE A 780 20.57 5.57 2.84
C PHE A 780 19.62 6.65 2.27
N ILE A 781 19.30 7.70 3.05
CA ILE A 781 18.51 8.84 2.57
C ILE A 781 19.23 9.54 1.42
N GLN A 782 20.55 9.76 1.54
CA GLN A 782 21.37 10.32 0.46
C GLN A 782 21.38 9.42 -0.78
N GLN A 783 21.43 8.10 -0.60
CA GLN A 783 21.34 7.13 -1.69
C GLN A 783 19.99 7.25 -2.43
N GLU A 784 18.88 7.33 -1.70
CA GLU A 784 17.55 7.48 -2.32
C GLU A 784 17.39 8.83 -3.02
N ALA A 785 17.92 9.91 -2.42
CA ALA A 785 18.00 11.22 -3.05
C ALA A 785 18.81 11.16 -4.36
N ALA A 786 20.00 10.56 -4.35
CA ALA A 786 20.83 10.37 -5.54
C ALA A 786 20.08 9.64 -6.67
N MET A 787 19.38 8.54 -6.34
CA MET A 787 18.57 7.81 -7.32
C MET A 787 17.42 8.65 -7.89
N ALA A 788 16.79 9.49 -7.07
CA ALA A 788 15.74 10.40 -7.51
C ALA A 788 16.30 11.49 -8.44
N ILE A 789 17.42 12.12 -8.09
CA ILE A 789 18.11 13.13 -8.91
C ILE A 789 18.47 12.56 -10.28
N ILE A 790 19.15 11.41 -10.31
CA ILE A 790 19.57 10.79 -11.57
C ILE A 790 18.37 10.48 -12.46
N ARG A 791 17.28 9.94 -11.88
CA ARG A 791 16.04 9.71 -12.62
C ARG A 791 15.46 11.01 -13.18
N LEU A 792 15.39 12.09 -12.39
CA LEU A 792 14.88 13.37 -12.86
C LEU A 792 15.76 13.95 -13.99
N LYS A 793 17.07 13.79 -13.90
CA LYS A 793 18.00 14.28 -14.93
C LYS A 793 17.86 13.52 -16.24
N HIS A 794 17.77 12.20 -16.20
CA HIS A 794 17.53 11.39 -17.41
C HIS A 794 16.21 11.72 -18.11
N LEU A 795 15.20 12.16 -17.35
CA LEU A 795 13.91 12.56 -17.90
C LEU A 795 13.85 14.03 -18.34
N GLY A 796 14.96 14.78 -18.25
CA GLY A 796 15.00 16.21 -18.57
C GLY A 796 14.24 17.10 -17.57
N LEU A 797 13.90 16.58 -16.39
CA LEU A 797 13.13 17.27 -15.35
C LEU A 797 14.01 17.88 -14.25
N TRP A 798 15.32 17.69 -14.33
CA TRP A 798 16.28 18.23 -13.37
C TRP A 798 16.68 19.65 -13.73
N HIS A 799 16.13 20.62 -13.00
CA HIS A 799 16.56 22.01 -13.10
C HIS A 799 17.70 22.27 -12.14
N LYS A 800 18.93 22.32 -12.65
CA LYS A 800 20.09 22.74 -11.85
C LYS A 800 20.02 24.25 -11.67
N ARG A 801 19.78 24.69 -10.43
CA ARG A 801 19.92 26.09 -9.99
C ARG A 801 20.94 26.13 -8.86
N GLU A 802 21.41 27.33 -8.52
CA GLU A 802 22.25 27.52 -7.34
C GLU A 802 21.41 27.20 -6.10
N GLY A 803 21.49 25.96 -5.63
CA GLY A 803 20.64 25.44 -4.56
C GLY A 803 21.37 24.38 -3.76
N SER A 804 21.07 24.30 -2.47
CA SER A 804 21.78 23.42 -1.55
C SER A 804 21.50 21.94 -1.86
N HIS A 805 20.28 21.58 -2.26
CA HIS A 805 19.94 20.17 -2.58
C HIS A 805 20.52 19.72 -3.91
N SER A 806 20.83 20.66 -4.82
CA SER A 806 21.38 20.35 -6.13
C SER A 806 22.84 19.90 -6.08
N LYS A 807 23.56 20.17 -4.98
CA LYS A 807 24.99 19.82 -4.79
C LYS A 807 25.27 18.32 -4.89
N LEU A 808 24.31 17.46 -4.54
CA LEU A 808 24.49 16.00 -4.59
C LEU A 808 24.78 15.52 -6.01
N TRP A 809 24.24 16.19 -7.03
CA TRP A 809 24.54 15.86 -8.42
C TRP A 809 26.04 15.99 -8.70
N ASP A 810 26.64 17.11 -8.30
CA ASP A 810 28.06 17.38 -8.56
C ASP A 810 28.95 16.38 -7.80
N GLN A 811 28.60 16.05 -6.55
CA GLN A 811 29.28 15.00 -5.77
C GLN A 811 29.19 13.60 -6.41
N LEU A 812 28.12 13.30 -7.14
CA LEU A 812 27.96 12.01 -7.82
C LEU A 812 28.84 11.94 -9.07
N VAL A 813 28.88 13.01 -9.86
CA VAL A 813 29.72 13.10 -11.07
C VAL A 813 31.20 13.12 -10.71
N GLU A 814 31.59 13.77 -9.61
CA GLU A 814 32.95 13.72 -9.10
C GLU A 814 33.36 12.30 -8.67
N TYR A 815 32.44 11.55 -8.06
CA TYR A 815 32.68 10.16 -7.65
C TYR A 815 32.78 9.22 -8.86
N GLU A 816 31.90 9.36 -9.84
CA GLU A 816 31.88 8.54 -11.06
C GLU A 816 31.40 9.39 -12.25
N PRO A 817 32.33 9.90 -13.09
CA PRO A 817 31.99 10.79 -14.21
C PRO A 817 30.99 10.18 -15.19
N LEU A 818 30.98 8.86 -15.35
CA LEU A 818 30.06 8.15 -16.24
C LEU A 818 28.60 8.22 -15.79
N ILE A 819 28.30 8.67 -14.56
CA ILE A 819 26.92 8.97 -14.14
C ILE A 819 26.32 10.12 -14.98
N ALA A 820 27.16 11.04 -15.48
CA ALA A 820 26.71 12.12 -16.36
C ALA A 820 26.49 11.68 -17.81
N ALA A 821 26.92 10.47 -18.19
CA ALA A 821 26.77 9.95 -19.54
C ALA A 821 25.29 9.63 -19.86
N PRO A 822 24.91 9.55 -21.16
CA PRO A 822 23.58 9.14 -21.57
C PRO A 822 23.18 7.80 -20.92
N CYS A 823 21.94 7.70 -20.46
CA CYS A 823 21.42 6.47 -19.89
C CYS A 823 20.50 5.76 -20.87
N ASP A 824 20.60 4.43 -20.92
CA ASP A 824 19.76 3.60 -21.77
C ASP A 824 18.26 3.68 -21.42
N ARG A 825 17.92 4.15 -20.21
CA ARG A 825 16.52 4.22 -19.78
C ARG A 825 15.78 5.38 -20.44
N ILE A 826 14.78 5.06 -21.26
CA ILE A 826 13.89 6.01 -21.92
C ILE A 826 12.49 6.05 -21.27
N PRO A 827 11.68 7.09 -21.52
CA PRO A 827 10.25 7.08 -21.25
C PRO A 827 9.57 5.85 -21.87
N LYS A 828 8.44 5.43 -21.29
CA LYS A 828 7.77 4.20 -21.70
C LYS A 828 7.16 4.37 -23.10
N HIS A 829 7.77 3.74 -24.10
CA HIS A 829 7.25 3.70 -25.46
C HIS A 829 6.33 2.48 -25.63
N HIS A 830 5.19 2.64 -26.29
CA HIS A 830 4.25 1.54 -26.53
C HIS A 830 4.37 1.09 -27.99
N ILE A 831 4.32 -0.21 -28.22
CA ILE A 831 4.48 -0.82 -29.55
C ILE A 831 3.38 -1.88 -29.71
N PHE A 832 2.48 -1.64 -30.65
CA PHE A 832 1.33 -2.50 -30.94
C PHE A 832 1.37 -3.11 -32.33
N THR A 833 2.27 -2.66 -33.19
CA THR A 833 2.46 -3.17 -34.54
C THR A 833 3.92 -3.57 -34.73
N ARG A 834 4.14 -4.74 -35.32
CA ARG A 834 5.47 -5.22 -35.71
C ARG A 834 5.39 -5.85 -37.09
N ARG A 835 6.39 -5.59 -37.93
CA ARG A 835 6.56 -6.21 -39.25
C ARG A 835 7.37 -7.49 -39.20
N TYR A 836 8.02 -7.77 -38.06
CA TYR A 836 8.81 -8.98 -37.82
C TYR A 836 8.13 -9.90 -36.79
N TYR A 837 8.48 -11.18 -36.85
CA TYR A 837 7.96 -12.23 -35.97
C TYR A 837 9.00 -12.68 -34.95
N ILE A 838 8.55 -13.17 -33.80
CA ILE A 838 9.43 -13.72 -32.76
C ILE A 838 8.91 -15.12 -32.37
N GLN A 839 9.81 -16.09 -32.37
CA GLN A 839 9.55 -17.47 -32.00
C GLN A 839 10.44 -17.86 -30.81
N ILE A 840 9.86 -17.86 -29.61
CA ILE A 840 10.53 -18.28 -28.36
C ILE A 840 10.30 -19.77 -28.08
N HIS A 841 9.15 -20.32 -28.51
CA HIS A 841 8.73 -21.68 -28.24
C HIS A 841 8.36 -22.38 -29.56
N GLY A 842 9.12 -23.39 -29.95
CA GLY A 842 8.85 -24.25 -31.11
C GLY A 842 9.86 -25.39 -31.20
N ASN A 843 9.50 -26.47 -31.90
CA ASN A 843 10.43 -27.58 -32.16
C ASN A 843 11.58 -27.09 -33.05
N ASP A 844 12.82 -27.43 -32.68
CA ASP A 844 14.07 -27.24 -33.44
C ASP A 844 14.05 -28.04 -34.76
N ARG A 845 13.11 -27.74 -35.67
CA ARG A 845 13.14 -28.30 -37.02
C ARG A 845 14.04 -27.42 -37.88
N ASP A 846 15.28 -27.89 -38.01
CA ASP A 846 16.34 -27.36 -38.87
C ASP A 846 16.07 -27.67 -40.35
N GLN A 847 14.89 -27.31 -40.86
CA GLN A 847 14.55 -27.46 -42.28
C GLN A 847 14.65 -26.09 -42.95
N SER A 848 15.61 -25.95 -43.86
CA SER A 848 15.80 -24.76 -44.68
C SER A 848 14.60 -24.52 -45.59
N GLY A 849 13.94 -23.39 -45.40
CA GLY A 849 12.94 -22.89 -46.34
C GLY A 849 13.59 -22.40 -47.64
N ILE A 850 12.79 -22.30 -48.70
CA ILE A 850 13.20 -21.66 -49.96
C ILE A 850 13.45 -20.16 -49.68
N ASN A 851 14.58 -19.62 -50.16
CA ASN A 851 15.04 -18.24 -49.93
C ASN A 851 15.18 -17.85 -48.44
N GLU A 852 15.60 -18.78 -47.58
CA GLU A 852 15.90 -18.51 -46.16
C GLU A 852 17.36 -18.12 -45.96
N VAL A 853 17.60 -17.07 -45.16
CA VAL A 853 18.94 -16.60 -44.76
C VAL A 853 19.06 -16.63 -43.25
N ARG A 854 20.11 -17.26 -42.72
CA ARG A 854 20.33 -17.41 -41.28
C ARG A 854 21.44 -16.52 -40.77
N ILE A 855 21.15 -15.79 -39.72
CA ILE A 855 22.12 -14.92 -39.04
C ILE A 855 22.12 -15.25 -37.55
N TYR A 856 23.26 -15.70 -37.04
CA TYR A 856 23.48 -16.01 -35.64
C TYR A 856 24.07 -14.79 -34.93
N THR A 857 23.64 -14.54 -33.70
CA THR A 857 24.03 -13.37 -32.91
C THR A 857 24.32 -13.75 -31.46
N ASP A 858 25.35 -13.14 -30.89
CA ASP A 858 25.69 -13.33 -29.48
C ASP A 858 26.36 -12.08 -28.86
N GLY A 859 26.35 -11.99 -27.53
CA GLY A 859 26.95 -10.91 -26.75
C GLY A 859 27.83 -11.44 -25.60
N SER A 860 29.05 -10.92 -25.49
CA SER A 860 30.03 -11.36 -24.48
C SER A 860 30.47 -10.23 -23.56
N LYS A 861 30.74 -10.58 -22.29
CA LYS A 861 31.32 -9.68 -21.30
C LYS A 861 32.46 -10.37 -20.55
N THR A 862 33.66 -9.83 -20.70
CA THR A 862 34.89 -10.29 -20.04
C THR A 862 35.42 -9.21 -19.11
N ARG A 863 36.60 -9.44 -18.51
CA ARG A 863 37.27 -8.43 -17.67
C ARG A 863 37.87 -7.29 -18.51
N SER A 864 38.27 -7.57 -19.75
CA SER A 864 38.86 -6.60 -20.68
C SER A 864 37.82 -5.66 -21.29
N GLY A 865 36.60 -6.14 -21.48
CA GLY A 865 35.54 -5.35 -22.09
C GLY A 865 34.29 -6.17 -22.39
N THR A 866 33.48 -5.64 -23.28
CA THR A 866 32.25 -6.23 -23.78
C THR A 866 32.26 -6.23 -25.30
N GLY A 867 31.61 -7.20 -25.92
CA GLY A 867 31.58 -7.33 -27.36
C GLY A 867 30.33 -8.02 -27.88
N ALA A 868 30.05 -7.81 -29.15
CA ALA A 868 28.93 -8.42 -29.88
C ALA A 868 29.45 -9.16 -31.11
N GLY A 869 28.87 -10.32 -31.39
CA GLY A 869 29.24 -11.18 -32.52
C GLY A 869 28.05 -11.41 -33.44
N VAL A 870 28.30 -11.35 -34.75
CA VAL A 870 27.30 -11.67 -35.79
C VAL A 870 27.93 -12.60 -36.82
N PHE A 871 27.30 -13.73 -37.07
CA PHE A 871 27.77 -14.75 -38.00
C PHE A 871 26.67 -15.17 -38.97
N SER A 872 26.98 -15.30 -40.26
CA SER A 872 26.11 -15.91 -41.25
C SER A 872 26.96 -16.61 -42.30
N GLN A 873 26.71 -17.91 -42.50
CA GLN A 873 27.35 -18.65 -43.57
C GLN A 873 26.76 -18.26 -44.93
N ASP A 874 25.44 -18.15 -45.02
CA ASP A 874 24.70 -17.82 -46.24
C ASP A 874 25.13 -16.47 -46.83
N LEU A 875 25.40 -15.51 -45.95
CA LEU A 875 25.83 -14.18 -46.34
C LEU A 875 27.34 -13.99 -46.25
N ASN A 876 28.13 -14.96 -45.81
CA ASN A 876 29.55 -14.75 -45.49
C ASN A 876 29.76 -13.50 -44.59
N ILE A 877 29.04 -13.45 -43.46
CA ILE A 877 29.15 -12.42 -42.43
C ILE A 877 29.94 -13.02 -41.26
N ASN A 878 30.98 -12.30 -40.84
CA ASN A 878 31.84 -12.66 -39.72
C ASN A 878 32.26 -11.37 -39.00
N ILE A 879 31.35 -10.83 -38.18
CA ILE A 879 31.49 -9.51 -37.55
C ILE A 879 31.77 -9.67 -36.06
N SER A 880 32.82 -8.99 -35.60
CA SER A 880 33.19 -8.88 -34.20
C SER A 880 33.23 -7.40 -33.82
N LEU A 881 32.45 -7.01 -32.81
CA LEU A 881 32.31 -5.62 -32.36
C LEU A 881 32.78 -5.48 -30.93
N ALA A 882 33.59 -4.45 -30.67
CA ALA A 882 34.03 -4.07 -29.34
C ALA A 882 33.14 -2.95 -28.79
N LEU A 883 32.46 -3.18 -27.66
CA LEU A 883 31.41 -2.29 -27.10
C LEU A 883 31.81 -1.59 -25.80
N GLY A 884 33.10 -1.59 -25.47
CA GLY A 884 33.68 -0.91 -24.31
C GLY A 884 33.56 -1.71 -23.03
N GLN A 885 33.81 -1.09 -21.87
CA GLN A 885 33.84 -1.81 -20.58
C GLN A 885 32.51 -1.79 -19.81
N HIS A 886 31.66 -0.80 -20.06
CA HIS A 886 30.52 -0.50 -19.19
C HIS A 886 29.17 -1.02 -19.69
N SER A 887 29.14 -1.62 -20.89
CA SER A 887 27.94 -2.23 -21.45
C SER A 887 27.55 -3.50 -20.70
N SER A 888 26.25 -3.79 -20.65
CA SER A 888 25.73 -5.04 -20.09
C SER A 888 25.67 -6.15 -21.15
N ILE A 889 25.69 -7.41 -20.74
CA ILE A 889 25.53 -8.57 -21.66
C ILE A 889 24.26 -8.40 -22.50
N PHE A 890 23.15 -8.04 -21.86
CA PHE A 890 21.88 -7.73 -22.52
C PHE A 890 22.00 -6.67 -23.63
N GLN A 891 22.76 -5.59 -23.40
CA GLN A 891 23.00 -4.57 -24.43
C GLN A 891 23.84 -5.13 -25.58
N CYS A 892 24.82 -6.00 -25.29
CA CYS A 892 25.67 -6.60 -26.31
C CYS A 892 24.86 -7.51 -27.24
N GLU A 893 24.04 -8.39 -26.66
CA GLU A 893 23.12 -9.27 -27.40
C GLU A 893 22.14 -8.46 -28.27
N CYS A 894 21.59 -7.36 -27.72
CA CYS A 894 20.66 -6.50 -28.45
C CYS A 894 21.36 -5.73 -29.61
N VAL A 895 22.59 -5.27 -29.39
CA VAL A 895 23.41 -4.64 -30.42
C VAL A 895 23.81 -5.64 -31.49
N ALA A 896 24.08 -6.90 -31.15
CA ALA A 896 24.37 -7.96 -32.12
C ALA A 896 23.19 -8.15 -33.09
N ILE A 897 21.96 -8.21 -32.58
CA ILE A 897 20.74 -8.29 -33.42
C ILE A 897 20.56 -7.02 -34.27
N THR A 898 20.81 -5.84 -33.68
CA THR A 898 20.74 -4.57 -34.41
C THR A 898 21.71 -4.56 -35.58
N TYR A 899 22.96 -4.99 -35.35
CA TYR A 899 23.99 -5.09 -36.38
C TYR A 899 23.69 -6.18 -37.42
N ALA A 900 23.10 -7.30 -37.01
CA ALA A 900 22.63 -8.31 -37.96
C ALA A 900 21.61 -7.70 -38.93
N ALA A 901 20.64 -6.94 -38.42
CA ALA A 901 19.63 -6.30 -39.25
C ALA A 901 20.21 -5.21 -40.16
N THR A 902 21.04 -4.31 -39.63
CA THR A 902 21.64 -3.23 -40.43
C THR A 902 22.64 -3.77 -41.45
N THR A 903 23.40 -4.82 -41.14
CA THR A 903 24.32 -5.46 -42.08
C THR A 903 23.54 -6.10 -43.23
N ALA A 904 22.46 -6.82 -42.93
CA ALA A 904 21.60 -7.41 -43.97
C ALA A 904 21.02 -6.34 -44.90
N MET A 905 20.55 -5.20 -44.35
CA MET A 905 20.09 -4.06 -45.16
C MET A 905 21.21 -3.46 -46.01
N SER A 906 22.41 -3.25 -45.43
CA SER A 906 23.54 -2.63 -46.13
C SER A 906 24.05 -3.46 -47.32
N ARG A 907 23.86 -4.78 -47.27
CA ARG A 907 24.19 -5.70 -48.36
C ARG A 907 23.08 -5.80 -49.43
N GLY A 908 22.01 -5.02 -49.30
CA GLY A 908 20.95 -4.93 -50.30
C GLY A 908 20.00 -6.14 -50.34
N ILE A 909 19.90 -6.90 -49.24
CA ILE A 909 19.06 -8.11 -49.18
C ILE A 909 17.57 -7.70 -49.18
N LYS A 910 16.84 -8.18 -50.19
CA LYS A 910 15.40 -7.96 -50.40
C LYS A 910 14.74 -9.25 -50.87
N ASP A 911 13.48 -9.44 -50.51
CA ASP A 911 12.65 -10.59 -50.88
C ASP A 911 13.15 -11.93 -50.34
N TYR A 912 13.88 -11.90 -49.20
CA TYR A 912 14.32 -13.09 -48.46
C TYR A 912 13.53 -13.31 -47.16
N ASN A 913 13.51 -14.55 -46.69
CA ASN A 913 13.10 -14.92 -45.34
C ASN A 913 14.32 -14.93 -44.42
N ILE A 914 14.53 -13.85 -43.68
CA ILE A 914 15.68 -13.69 -42.79
C ILE A 914 15.34 -14.24 -41.40
N ARG A 915 16.07 -15.27 -40.98
CA ARG A 915 15.98 -15.87 -39.66
C ARG A 915 17.17 -15.41 -38.81
N ILE A 916 16.91 -14.55 -37.83
CA ILE A 916 17.91 -14.12 -36.85
C ILE A 916 17.81 -15.03 -35.63
N ILE A 917 18.90 -15.73 -35.33
CA ILE A 917 18.98 -16.75 -34.29
C ILE A 917 19.80 -16.18 -33.12
N SER A 918 19.22 -16.20 -31.93
CA SER A 918 19.85 -15.69 -30.71
C SER A 918 19.50 -16.59 -29.52
N ASP A 919 20.44 -16.79 -28.61
CA ASP A 919 20.20 -17.47 -27.34
C ASP A 919 19.70 -16.54 -26.22
N SER A 920 19.65 -15.23 -26.49
CA SER A 920 19.13 -14.23 -25.56
C SER A 920 17.61 -14.22 -25.49
N MET A 921 17.06 -15.09 -24.66
CA MET A 921 15.63 -15.04 -24.31
C MET A 921 15.23 -13.68 -23.71
N ALA A 922 16.17 -13.00 -23.04
CA ALA A 922 15.92 -11.71 -22.42
C ALA A 922 15.64 -10.62 -23.45
N VAL A 923 16.46 -10.52 -24.52
CA VAL A 923 16.27 -9.54 -25.60
C VAL A 923 15.02 -9.86 -26.40
N LEU A 924 14.79 -11.13 -26.76
CA LEU A 924 13.59 -11.53 -27.50
C LEU A 924 12.30 -11.21 -26.74
N LYS A 925 12.24 -11.46 -25.43
CA LYS A 925 11.11 -11.04 -24.59
C LYS A 925 10.95 -9.53 -24.49
N ALA A 926 12.06 -8.78 -24.51
CA ALA A 926 12.01 -7.33 -24.51
C ALA A 926 11.45 -6.77 -25.83
N LEU A 927 11.79 -7.39 -26.97
CA LEU A 927 11.26 -7.06 -28.30
C LEU A 927 9.79 -7.48 -28.47
N GLU A 928 9.39 -8.62 -27.88
CA GLU A 928 8.01 -9.14 -27.91
C GLU A 928 7.03 -8.27 -27.09
N GLY A 929 7.48 -7.70 -25.97
CA GLY A 929 6.63 -6.92 -25.08
C GLY A 929 6.05 -5.66 -25.72
N ASN A 930 4.78 -5.35 -25.49
CA ASN A 930 4.10 -4.14 -26.04
C ASN A 930 4.62 -2.80 -25.48
N THR A 931 5.65 -2.81 -24.63
CA THR A 931 6.22 -1.59 -24.07
C THR A 931 7.73 -1.68 -23.92
N MET A 932 8.42 -0.64 -24.40
CA MET A 932 9.86 -0.50 -24.32
C MET A 932 10.26 0.63 -23.38
N THR A 933 11.34 0.41 -22.63
CA THR A 933 11.91 1.39 -21.69
C THR A 933 13.43 1.50 -21.81
N SER A 934 14.02 0.81 -22.79
CA SER A 934 15.45 0.83 -23.13
C SER A 934 15.58 1.44 -24.53
N GLY A 935 16.48 2.41 -24.67
CA GLY A 935 16.80 3.06 -25.95
C GLY A 935 17.44 2.07 -26.91
N VAL A 936 18.38 1.26 -26.44
CA VAL A 936 19.04 0.22 -27.25
C VAL A 936 18.04 -0.80 -27.79
N VAL A 937 17.04 -1.20 -26.99
CA VAL A 937 15.97 -2.10 -27.45
C VAL A 937 15.05 -1.42 -28.47
N LEU A 938 14.78 -0.12 -28.32
CA LEU A 938 13.99 0.64 -29.28
C LEU A 938 14.71 0.79 -30.62
N GLU A 939 16.01 1.08 -30.61
CA GLU A 939 16.87 1.12 -31.80
C GLU A 939 16.90 -0.24 -32.50
N CYS A 940 17.04 -1.33 -31.73
CA CYS A 940 16.98 -2.69 -32.24
C CYS A 940 15.64 -2.98 -32.93
N HIS A 941 14.53 -2.60 -32.31
CA HIS A 941 13.20 -2.71 -32.90
C HIS A 941 13.07 -1.92 -34.21
N GLN A 942 13.54 -0.67 -34.23
CA GLN A 942 13.51 0.18 -35.44
C GLN A 942 14.33 -0.42 -36.59
N ALA A 943 15.52 -0.97 -36.30
CA ALA A 943 16.34 -1.65 -37.30
C ALA A 943 15.65 -2.90 -37.88
N LEU A 944 14.98 -3.69 -37.03
CA LEU A 944 14.20 -4.85 -37.46
C LEU A 944 12.97 -4.47 -38.28
N GLU A 945 12.25 -3.41 -37.88
CA GLU A 945 11.13 -2.87 -38.66
C GLU A 945 11.55 -2.45 -40.06
N GLN A 946 12.69 -1.76 -40.18
CA GLN A 946 13.24 -1.33 -41.46
C GLN A 946 13.63 -2.53 -42.34
N LEU A 947 14.30 -3.53 -41.77
CA LEU A 947 14.66 -4.75 -42.49
C LEU A 947 13.41 -5.49 -43.01
N ALA A 948 12.36 -5.54 -42.18
CA ALA A 948 11.10 -6.20 -42.47
C ALA A 948 10.21 -5.46 -43.49
N ILE A 949 10.61 -4.27 -43.98
CA ILE A 949 9.88 -3.58 -45.06
C ILE A 949 9.93 -4.39 -46.36
N PHE A 950 11.07 -5.03 -46.64
CA PHE A 950 11.32 -5.75 -47.90
C PHE A 950 11.62 -7.23 -47.69
N ASN A 951 11.51 -7.76 -46.48
CA ASN A 951 11.91 -9.13 -46.13
C ASN A 951 10.94 -9.73 -45.10
N GLY A 952 10.78 -11.05 -45.12
CA GLY A 952 10.16 -11.77 -44.01
C GLY A 952 11.18 -11.93 -42.89
N VAL A 953 10.98 -11.30 -41.73
CA VAL A 953 11.96 -11.36 -40.62
C VAL A 953 11.40 -12.18 -39.46
N LEU A 954 12.15 -13.22 -39.07
CA LEU A 954 11.84 -14.09 -37.94
C LEU A 954 13.00 -14.11 -36.95
N LEU A 955 12.76 -13.72 -35.71
CA LEU A 955 13.70 -13.92 -34.61
C LEU A 955 13.41 -15.25 -33.93
N GLN A 956 14.38 -16.15 -33.88
CA GLN A 956 14.27 -17.45 -33.24
C GLN A 956 15.15 -17.53 -32.00
N TRP A 957 14.55 -17.96 -30.90
CA TRP A 957 15.30 -18.35 -29.71
C TRP A 957 15.90 -19.74 -29.87
N ILE A 958 17.16 -19.91 -29.48
CA ILE A 958 17.79 -21.23 -29.30
C ILE A 958 18.38 -21.34 -27.90
N LYS A 959 18.61 -22.57 -27.44
CA LYS A 959 19.30 -22.78 -26.17
C LYS A 959 20.80 -22.51 -26.35
N GLY A 960 21.40 -21.70 -25.50
CA GLY A 960 22.85 -21.50 -25.46
C GLY A 960 23.61 -22.80 -25.21
N HIS A 961 24.82 -22.92 -25.79
CA HIS A 961 25.67 -24.12 -25.73
C HIS A 961 25.00 -25.41 -26.24
N SER A 962 24.21 -25.32 -27.29
CA SER A 962 23.49 -26.45 -27.93
C SER A 962 24.26 -27.15 -29.06
N ASN A 963 25.58 -26.92 -29.18
CA ASN A 963 26.44 -27.41 -30.28
C ASN A 963 25.97 -26.98 -31.69
N SER A 964 25.35 -25.80 -31.80
CA SER A 964 25.03 -25.21 -33.09
C SER A 964 26.25 -24.45 -33.62
N HIS A 965 26.82 -24.92 -34.73
CA HIS A 965 28.02 -24.32 -35.33
C HIS A 965 27.91 -22.80 -35.52
N GLY A 966 26.75 -22.31 -35.98
CA GLY A 966 26.53 -20.87 -36.17
C GLY A 966 26.50 -20.07 -34.87
N ASN A 967 25.90 -20.63 -33.81
CA ASN A 967 25.87 -19.98 -32.49
C ASN A 967 27.25 -19.94 -31.86
N ASP A 968 27.99 -21.04 -31.92
CA ASP A 968 29.35 -21.14 -31.38
C ASP A 968 30.30 -20.17 -32.10
N ALA A 969 30.13 -19.99 -33.41
CA ALA A 969 30.86 -18.98 -34.19
C ALA A 969 30.52 -17.54 -33.76
N ALA A 970 29.25 -17.24 -33.48
CA ALA A 970 28.82 -15.93 -32.97
C ALA A 970 29.36 -15.65 -31.56
N ASP A 971 29.38 -16.64 -30.66
CA ASP A 971 29.98 -16.53 -29.31
C ASP A 971 31.48 -16.23 -29.39
N GLU A 972 32.22 -16.97 -30.22
CA GLU A 972 33.64 -16.72 -30.45
C GLU A 972 33.89 -15.29 -30.98
N LEU A 973 33.04 -14.81 -31.87
CA LEU A 973 33.12 -13.44 -32.38
C LEU A 973 32.83 -12.40 -31.32
N ALA A 974 31.83 -12.61 -30.48
CA ALA A 974 31.51 -11.72 -29.37
C ALA A 974 32.65 -11.67 -28.36
N ARG A 975 33.28 -12.83 -28.07
CA ARG A 975 34.43 -12.94 -27.18
C ARG A 975 35.66 -12.21 -27.72
N ARG A 976 35.97 -12.38 -29.01
CA ARG A 976 37.02 -11.60 -29.71
C ARG A 976 36.76 -10.10 -29.61
N GLY A 977 35.52 -9.67 -29.78
CA GLY A 977 35.12 -8.27 -29.65
C GLY A 977 35.36 -7.73 -28.24
N SER A 978 35.04 -8.53 -27.21
CA SER A 978 35.26 -8.16 -25.80
C SER A 978 36.74 -8.08 -25.39
N ALA A 979 37.62 -8.77 -26.12
CA ALA A 979 39.06 -8.74 -25.92
C ALA A 979 39.73 -7.58 -26.68
N THR A 980 39.04 -7.01 -27.67
CA THR A 980 39.57 -5.96 -28.53
C THR A 980 39.40 -4.59 -27.84
N PRO A 981 40.44 -3.76 -27.75
CA PRO A 981 40.33 -2.42 -27.20
C PRO A 981 39.47 -1.53 -28.11
N THR A 982 38.62 -0.71 -27.49
CA THR A 982 37.72 0.18 -28.22
C THR A 982 38.39 1.49 -28.60
N SER A 983 38.19 1.93 -29.83
CA SER A 983 38.61 3.25 -30.32
C SER A 983 37.41 4.21 -30.31
N GLY A 984 37.55 5.39 -29.70
CA GLY A 984 36.51 6.44 -29.64
C GLY A 984 36.17 6.92 -28.23
N PRO A 985 35.27 7.91 -28.11
CA PRO A 985 34.84 8.44 -26.81
C PRO A 985 34.07 7.39 -26.01
N THR A 986 34.42 7.22 -24.74
CA THR A 986 33.71 6.34 -23.81
C THR A 986 32.66 7.10 -23.01
N PRO A 987 31.48 6.51 -22.72
CA PRO A 987 31.04 5.17 -23.11
C PRO A 987 30.46 5.14 -24.54
N LEU A 988 30.72 4.05 -25.27
CA LEU A 988 30.21 3.87 -26.65
C LEU A 988 28.69 3.64 -26.71
N LEU A 989 28.12 3.04 -25.66
CA LEU A 989 26.68 2.83 -25.52
C LEU A 989 26.18 3.58 -24.28
N PRO A 990 24.89 3.99 -24.28
CA PRO A 990 24.27 4.55 -23.09
C PRO A 990 24.42 3.62 -21.89
N ILE A 991 24.73 4.18 -20.72
CA ILE A 991 24.93 3.40 -19.50
C ILE A 991 23.59 2.81 -19.05
N SER A 992 23.57 1.50 -18.75
CA SER A 992 22.38 0.87 -18.19
C SER A 992 22.00 1.47 -16.83
N PHE A 993 20.71 1.71 -16.60
CA PHE A 993 20.23 2.25 -15.31
C PHE A 993 20.60 1.35 -14.11
N ASN A 994 20.75 0.04 -14.35
CA ASN A 994 21.21 -0.90 -13.34
C ASN A 994 22.68 -0.66 -12.94
N GLN A 995 23.55 -0.34 -13.90
CA GLN A 995 24.95 -0.02 -13.61
C GLN A 995 25.07 1.24 -12.75
N ILE A 996 24.33 2.30 -13.11
CA ILE A 996 24.25 3.53 -12.32
C ILE A 996 23.77 3.25 -10.88
N ARG A 997 22.71 2.43 -10.75
CA ARG A 997 22.22 2.01 -9.42
C ARG A 997 23.29 1.25 -8.64
N CYS A 998 24.12 0.46 -9.29
CA CYS A 998 25.25 -0.24 -8.66
C CYS A 998 26.30 0.76 -8.16
N TRP A 999 26.72 1.73 -8.95
CA TRP A 999 27.67 2.77 -8.53
C TRP A 999 27.16 3.59 -7.34
N VAL A 1000 25.90 4.01 -7.35
CA VAL A 1000 25.29 4.75 -6.24
C VAL A 1000 25.26 3.91 -4.95
N ARG A 1001 24.94 2.62 -5.05
CA ARG A 1001 24.99 1.70 -3.91
C ARG A 1001 26.41 1.44 -3.43
N GLN A 1002 27.37 1.39 -4.36
CA GLN A 1002 28.78 1.21 -4.05
C GLN A 1002 29.32 2.41 -3.27
N ARG A 1003 29.05 3.65 -3.73
CA ARG A 1003 29.39 4.89 -3.00
C ARG A 1003 28.90 4.85 -1.55
N THR A 1004 27.64 4.47 -1.35
CA THR A 1004 27.02 4.33 -0.01
C THR A 1004 27.69 3.22 0.81
N CYS A 1005 27.99 2.07 0.20
CA CYS A 1005 28.65 0.94 0.85
C CYS A 1005 30.07 1.31 1.29
N GLU A 1006 30.82 2.00 0.43
CA GLU A 1006 32.17 2.49 0.74
C GLU A 1006 32.14 3.52 1.86
N ALA A 1007 31.23 4.49 1.81
CA ALA A 1007 31.05 5.47 2.89
C ALA A 1007 30.70 4.78 4.22
N HIS A 1008 29.83 3.76 4.19
CA HIS A 1008 29.50 2.97 5.38
C HIS A 1008 30.71 2.19 5.90
N ASN A 1009 31.47 1.52 5.03
CA ASN A 1009 32.67 0.78 5.43
C ASN A 1009 33.75 1.70 5.99
N ARG A 1010 33.96 2.89 5.40
CA ARG A 1010 34.87 3.92 5.94
C ARG A 1010 34.43 4.37 7.34
N ARG A 1011 33.14 4.67 7.52
CA ARG A 1011 32.56 5.04 8.82
C ARG A 1011 32.72 3.93 9.86
N TRP A 1012 32.53 2.67 9.47
CA TRP A 1012 32.70 1.52 10.35
C TRP A 1012 34.15 1.34 10.80
N LYS A 1013 35.11 1.39 9.86
CA LYS A 1013 36.55 1.28 10.18
C LYS A 1013 36.99 2.37 11.16
N ASN A 1014 36.55 3.60 10.93
CA ASN A 1014 36.92 4.78 11.73
C ASN A 1014 36.10 4.93 13.02
N SER A 1015 35.06 4.11 13.25
CA SER A 1015 34.23 4.22 14.45
C SER A 1015 35.03 3.89 15.73
N PRO A 1016 34.90 4.67 16.82
CA PRO A 1016 35.60 4.34 18.07
C PRO A 1016 35.02 3.07 18.71
N GLY A 1017 35.87 2.24 19.31
CA GLY A 1017 35.47 1.02 20.01
C GLY A 1017 35.15 -0.17 19.09
N CYS A 1018 34.26 -1.06 19.56
CA CYS A 1018 33.83 -2.27 18.86
C CYS A 1018 34.97 -3.25 18.48
N ARG A 1019 36.07 -3.30 19.26
CA ARG A 1019 37.28 -4.10 18.96
C ARG A 1019 36.96 -5.53 18.53
N GLN A 1020 36.18 -6.26 19.33
CA GLN A 1020 35.78 -7.63 19.01
C GLN A 1020 34.90 -7.72 17.76
N SER A 1021 33.93 -6.82 17.60
CA SER A 1021 33.07 -6.79 16.41
C SER A 1021 33.88 -6.59 15.14
N LYS A 1022 34.92 -5.73 15.18
CA LYS A 1022 35.80 -5.47 14.03
C LYS A 1022 36.65 -6.67 13.64
N LEU A 1023 37.03 -7.55 14.59
CA LEU A 1023 37.75 -8.79 14.26
C LEU A 1023 36.91 -9.74 13.38
N VAL A 1024 35.58 -9.70 13.52
CA VAL A 1024 34.66 -10.55 12.77
C VAL A 1024 34.03 -9.82 11.58
N LEU A 1025 33.68 -8.55 11.76
CA LEU A 1025 33.03 -7.71 10.76
C LEU A 1025 34.05 -6.71 10.20
N ASN A 1026 34.90 -7.13 9.26
CA ASN A 1026 35.84 -6.20 8.61
C ASN A 1026 35.12 -5.19 7.70
N GLN A 1027 34.05 -5.65 7.04
CA GLN A 1027 33.23 -4.87 6.11
C GLN A 1027 31.83 -5.46 6.01
N VAL A 1028 30.90 -4.70 5.41
CA VAL A 1028 29.57 -5.19 5.10
C VAL A 1028 29.64 -6.33 4.08
N THR A 1029 29.16 -7.52 4.45
CA THR A 1029 29.08 -8.68 3.56
C THR A 1029 27.66 -9.24 3.45
N PRO A 1030 27.05 -9.25 2.25
CA PRO A 1030 25.71 -9.79 2.05
C PRO A 1030 25.56 -11.26 2.47
N ARG A 1031 26.62 -12.08 2.26
CA ARG A 1031 26.64 -13.51 2.63
C ARG A 1031 26.40 -13.71 4.14
N LEU A 1032 27.09 -12.94 4.98
CA LEU A 1032 26.95 -13.01 6.42
C LEU A 1032 25.55 -12.57 6.86
N THR A 1033 25.06 -11.44 6.34
CA THR A 1033 23.70 -10.97 6.61
C THR A 1033 22.64 -12.02 6.29
N CYS A 1034 22.71 -12.65 5.11
CA CYS A 1034 21.79 -13.70 4.68
C CYS A 1034 21.81 -14.91 5.63
N ARG A 1035 23.00 -15.32 6.09
CA ARG A 1035 23.15 -16.38 7.10
C ARG A 1035 22.50 -15.97 8.42
N LEU A 1036 22.80 -14.78 8.94
CA LEU A 1036 22.29 -14.31 10.23
C LEU A 1036 20.75 -14.24 10.26
N ILE A 1037 20.12 -13.67 9.23
CA ILE A 1037 18.65 -13.51 9.21
C ILE A 1037 17.89 -14.82 8.95
N SER A 1038 18.60 -15.87 8.51
CA SER A 1038 18.03 -17.21 8.33
C SER A 1038 17.90 -17.99 9.63
N LEU A 1039 18.62 -17.55 10.68
CA LEU A 1039 18.55 -18.15 12.01
C LEU A 1039 17.23 -17.81 12.71
N SER A 1040 16.83 -18.64 13.68
CA SER A 1040 15.73 -18.29 14.58
C SER A 1040 16.10 -17.12 15.50
N ARG A 1041 15.12 -16.50 16.17
CA ARG A 1041 15.38 -15.32 17.03
C ARG A 1041 16.36 -15.59 18.20
N PRO A 1042 16.25 -16.72 18.93
CA PRO A 1042 17.24 -17.04 19.96
C PRO A 1042 18.65 -17.23 19.37
N GLU A 1043 18.73 -17.88 18.21
CA GLU A 1043 20.00 -18.19 17.56
C GLU A 1043 20.71 -16.94 17.01
N ILE A 1044 20.00 -16.06 16.30
CA ILE A 1044 20.59 -14.80 15.81
C ILE A 1044 21.07 -13.94 16.99
N LYS A 1045 20.32 -13.91 18.10
CA LYS A 1045 20.72 -13.18 19.31
C LYS A 1045 22.05 -13.70 19.85
N MET A 1046 22.22 -15.02 19.93
CA MET A 1046 23.46 -15.65 20.42
C MET A 1046 24.64 -15.41 19.46
N VAL A 1047 24.43 -15.59 18.15
CA VAL A 1047 25.51 -15.39 17.16
C VAL A 1047 25.90 -13.92 17.08
N VAL A 1048 24.93 -12.99 17.02
CA VAL A 1048 25.23 -11.55 17.02
C VAL A 1048 25.85 -11.11 18.35
N GLY A 1049 25.42 -11.68 19.48
CA GLY A 1049 26.08 -11.45 20.77
C GLY A 1049 27.54 -11.93 20.75
N THR A 1050 27.82 -13.09 20.16
CA THR A 1050 29.19 -13.63 20.00
C THR A 1050 30.03 -12.71 19.12
N ILE A 1051 29.49 -12.24 18.00
CA ILE A 1051 30.14 -11.29 17.09
C ILE A 1051 30.47 -10.00 17.83
N THR A 1052 29.51 -9.48 18.60
CA THR A 1052 29.63 -8.14 19.19
C THR A 1052 30.36 -8.13 20.54
N GLY A 1053 30.43 -9.27 21.23
CA GLY A 1053 30.89 -9.37 22.62
C GLY A 1053 29.81 -9.08 23.65
N HIS A 1054 28.58 -8.77 23.21
CA HIS A 1054 27.46 -8.41 24.09
C HIS A 1054 26.58 -9.63 24.40
N LEU A 1055 27.16 -10.58 25.16
CA LEU A 1055 26.49 -11.77 25.70
C LEU A 1055 26.40 -11.70 27.23
N ALA A 1056 25.65 -12.61 27.84
CA ALA A 1056 25.59 -12.78 29.29
C ALA A 1056 26.83 -13.53 29.78
N LEU A 1057 28.00 -12.95 29.50
CA LEU A 1057 29.30 -13.40 29.98
C LEU A 1057 29.78 -12.45 31.08
N ASN A 1058 30.52 -12.94 32.07
CA ASN A 1058 30.91 -12.24 33.28
C ASN A 1058 31.59 -10.90 33.00
N ARG A 1059 32.45 -10.78 31.97
CA ARG A 1059 33.01 -9.48 31.57
C ARG A 1059 31.92 -8.46 31.24
N GLN A 1060 30.95 -8.85 30.41
CA GLN A 1060 29.88 -7.95 29.97
C GLN A 1060 28.86 -7.70 31.09
N LEU A 1061 28.63 -8.69 31.96
CA LEU A 1061 27.77 -8.57 33.14
C LEU A 1061 28.40 -7.65 34.18
N PHE A 1062 29.71 -7.73 34.40
CA PHE A 1062 30.48 -6.84 35.27
C PHE A 1062 30.40 -5.38 34.77
N ILE A 1063 30.59 -5.14 33.46
CA ILE A 1063 30.45 -3.80 32.86
C ILE A 1063 29.05 -3.18 33.08
N VAL A 1064 28.01 -4.01 33.20
CA VAL A 1064 26.63 -3.55 33.46
C VAL A 1064 26.20 -3.70 34.92
N ASN A 1065 27.16 -3.91 35.83
CA ASN A 1065 26.98 -4.07 37.27
C ASN A 1065 25.98 -5.18 37.64
N ALA A 1066 26.03 -6.30 36.93
CA ALA A 1066 25.19 -7.48 37.16
C ALA A 1066 25.95 -8.66 37.79
N THR A 1067 27.28 -8.60 37.87
CA THR A 1067 28.15 -9.57 38.53
C THR A 1067 29.32 -8.83 39.21
N ASP A 1068 29.87 -9.40 40.28
CA ASP A 1068 30.94 -8.79 41.07
C ASP A 1068 32.35 -9.04 40.49
N SER A 1069 32.48 -9.94 39.51
CA SER A 1069 33.75 -10.29 38.89
C SER A 1069 33.61 -10.44 37.36
N PRO A 1070 34.63 -10.02 36.58
CA PRO A 1070 34.69 -10.24 35.13
C PRO A 1070 35.28 -11.60 34.74
N LEU A 1071 35.76 -12.40 35.70
CA LEU A 1071 36.51 -13.65 35.45
C LEU A 1071 35.66 -14.75 34.79
N CYS A 1072 36.31 -15.57 33.96
CA CYS A 1072 35.71 -16.69 33.22
C CYS A 1072 35.16 -17.78 34.14
N ARG A 1073 33.91 -18.22 33.92
CA ARG A 1073 33.30 -19.32 34.70
C ARG A 1073 34.02 -20.66 34.52
N GLY A 1074 34.75 -20.81 33.40
CA GLY A 1074 35.47 -22.04 33.08
C GLY A 1074 36.84 -22.12 33.75
N CYS A 1075 37.72 -21.14 33.52
CA CYS A 1075 39.10 -21.18 34.03
C CYS A 1075 39.35 -20.28 35.25
N LEU A 1076 38.46 -19.33 35.57
CA LEU A 1076 38.62 -18.33 36.64
C LEU A 1076 39.85 -17.40 36.54
N GLU A 1077 40.65 -17.49 35.48
CA GLU A 1077 41.93 -16.76 35.36
C GLU A 1077 41.87 -15.53 34.45
N ALA A 1078 41.04 -15.55 33.40
CA ALA A 1078 40.94 -14.48 32.41
C ALA A 1078 39.55 -13.84 32.37
N GLU A 1079 39.41 -12.64 31.80
CA GLU A 1079 38.09 -12.03 31.57
C GLU A 1079 37.22 -12.90 30.65
N GLU A 1080 35.95 -13.10 31.02
CA GLU A 1080 35.01 -13.91 30.25
C GLU A 1080 34.53 -13.17 28.98
N THR A 1081 35.37 -13.15 27.94
CA THR A 1081 35.00 -12.68 26.60
C THR A 1081 34.54 -13.85 25.74
N ALA A 1082 33.72 -13.57 24.71
CA ALA A 1082 33.35 -14.63 23.76
C ALA A 1082 34.57 -15.13 22.97
N ALA A 1083 35.57 -14.27 22.72
CA ALA A 1083 36.82 -14.68 22.09
C ALA A 1083 37.59 -15.67 22.98
N HIS A 1084 37.77 -15.33 24.26
CA HIS A 1084 38.41 -16.21 25.23
C HIS A 1084 37.70 -17.57 25.34
N VAL A 1085 36.37 -17.59 25.54
CA VAL A 1085 35.62 -18.84 25.69
C VAL A 1085 35.66 -19.71 24.43
N VAL A 1086 35.57 -19.10 23.25
CA VAL A 1086 35.51 -19.84 21.97
C VAL A 1086 36.89 -20.27 21.48
N LEU A 1087 37.98 -19.60 21.85
CA LEU A 1087 39.32 -19.83 21.28
C LEU A 1087 40.35 -20.32 22.30
N GLU A 1088 40.34 -19.79 23.52
CA GLU A 1088 41.50 -19.87 24.43
C GLU A 1088 41.21 -20.64 25.74
N CYS A 1089 40.00 -20.54 26.29
CA CYS A 1089 39.67 -21.00 27.64
C CYS A 1089 39.96 -22.50 27.84
N GLU A 1090 40.87 -22.83 28.75
CA GLU A 1090 41.26 -24.22 29.05
C GLU A 1090 40.14 -25.00 29.74
N GLY A 1091 39.38 -24.33 30.63
CA GLY A 1091 38.26 -24.95 31.35
C GLY A 1091 37.10 -25.43 30.47
N VAL A 1092 37.07 -25.05 29.19
CA VAL A 1092 36.09 -25.54 28.18
C VAL A 1092 36.75 -26.18 26.95
N ALA A 1093 38.05 -26.48 27.03
CA ALA A 1093 38.79 -27.10 25.94
C ALA A 1093 38.21 -28.45 25.47
N PRO A 1094 37.71 -29.36 26.35
CA PRO A 1094 37.11 -30.62 25.92
C PRO A 1094 35.86 -30.41 25.04
N GLN A 1095 34.96 -29.51 25.44
CA GLN A 1095 33.73 -29.19 24.70
C GLN A 1095 34.07 -28.48 23.38
N ARG A 1096 35.09 -27.61 23.38
CA ARG A 1096 35.57 -26.93 22.18
C ARG A 1096 36.12 -27.93 21.16
N ALA A 1097 37.01 -28.82 21.57
CA ALA A 1097 37.59 -29.86 20.70
C ALA A 1097 36.54 -30.78 20.09
N ASN A 1098 35.49 -31.14 20.85
CA ASN A 1098 34.43 -32.02 20.37
C ASN A 1098 33.48 -31.36 19.34
N ILE A 1099 33.07 -30.10 19.55
CA ILE A 1099 31.97 -29.48 18.79
C ILE A 1099 32.47 -28.56 17.69
N ILE A 1100 33.57 -27.85 17.95
CA ILE A 1100 34.17 -26.85 17.06
C ILE A 1100 35.69 -27.08 16.95
N PRO A 1101 36.13 -28.27 16.46
CA PRO A 1101 37.54 -28.53 16.23
C PRO A 1101 38.11 -27.57 15.18
N ASP A 1102 39.40 -27.24 15.33
CA ASP A 1102 40.23 -26.50 14.36
C ASP A 1102 39.81 -25.07 14.04
N ILE A 1103 39.08 -24.40 14.94
CA ILE A 1103 38.75 -22.98 14.78
C ILE A 1103 39.95 -22.12 15.17
N LYS A 1104 40.47 -21.35 14.22
CA LYS A 1104 41.61 -20.43 14.41
C LYS A 1104 41.18 -19.00 14.70
N SER A 1105 39.92 -18.65 14.43
CA SER A 1105 39.40 -17.30 14.65
C SER A 1105 37.92 -17.26 15.01
N LEU A 1106 37.50 -16.18 15.67
CA LEU A 1106 36.09 -15.95 15.99
C LEU A 1106 35.22 -15.81 14.73
N LEU A 1107 35.81 -15.33 13.62
CA LEU A 1107 35.15 -15.27 12.31
C LEU A 1107 34.78 -16.66 11.81
N GLU A 1108 35.72 -17.61 11.80
CA GLU A 1108 35.46 -18.99 11.37
C GLU A 1108 34.36 -19.66 12.21
N ALA A 1109 34.31 -19.37 13.52
CA ALA A 1109 33.24 -19.82 14.40
C ALA A 1109 31.88 -19.24 14.01
N CYS A 1110 31.80 -17.94 13.77
CA CYS A 1110 30.56 -17.27 13.37
C CYS A 1110 30.10 -17.67 11.96
N GLU A 1111 31.01 -18.08 11.07
CA GLU A 1111 30.66 -18.62 9.75
C GLU A 1111 30.04 -20.03 9.81
N ARG A 1112 30.23 -20.74 10.93
CA ARG A 1112 29.67 -22.07 11.21
C ARG A 1112 28.62 -21.99 12.35
N PRO A 1113 27.51 -21.24 12.18
CA PRO A 1113 26.61 -20.89 13.28
C PRO A 1113 25.98 -22.12 13.96
N ARG A 1114 25.72 -23.21 13.23
CA ARG A 1114 25.15 -24.44 13.82
C ARG A 1114 26.07 -25.06 14.88
N ARG A 1115 27.39 -25.12 14.61
CA ARG A 1115 28.37 -25.69 15.55
C ARG A 1115 28.57 -24.74 16.73
N LEU A 1116 28.69 -23.43 16.47
CA LEU A 1116 28.79 -22.40 17.51
C LEU A 1116 27.57 -22.40 18.45
N LEU A 1117 26.36 -22.52 17.91
CA LEU A 1117 25.12 -22.60 18.70
C LEU A 1117 25.05 -23.88 19.52
N ARG A 1118 25.52 -25.02 18.99
CA ARG A 1118 25.62 -26.28 19.74
C ARG A 1118 26.60 -26.14 20.91
N PHE A 1119 27.77 -25.54 20.66
CA PHE A 1119 28.79 -25.28 21.69
C PHE A 1119 28.22 -24.43 22.84
N TRP A 1120 27.58 -23.30 22.52
CA TRP A 1120 26.96 -22.46 23.54
C TRP A 1120 25.81 -23.13 24.29
N LYS A 1121 25.04 -24.01 23.63
CA LYS A 1121 23.98 -24.79 24.28
C LYS A 1121 24.55 -25.82 25.25
N GLU A 1122 25.65 -26.49 24.88
CA GLU A 1122 26.29 -27.51 25.72
C GLU A 1122 26.91 -26.89 26.99
N LEU A 1123 27.44 -25.66 26.89
CA LEU A 1123 27.91 -24.93 28.07
C LEU A 1123 26.78 -24.53 29.02
N GLY A 1124 25.56 -24.27 28.52
CA GLY A 1124 24.43 -23.81 29.35
C GLY A 1124 24.58 -22.38 29.92
N TRP A 1125 25.60 -21.64 29.48
CA TRP A 1125 25.96 -20.33 30.07
C TRP A 1125 25.08 -19.16 29.62
N LEU A 1126 24.30 -19.34 28.54
CA LEU A 1126 23.54 -18.28 27.85
C LEU A 1126 22.02 -18.51 27.83
N THR A 1127 21.54 -19.56 28.50
CA THR A 1127 20.13 -19.95 28.59
C THR A 1127 19.34 -19.19 29.64
#